data_AF-A0AA35RR06-F1
#
_entry.id   AF-A0AA35RR06-F1
#
_cell.length_a   1.000
_cell.length_b   1.000
_cell.length_c   1.000
_cell.angle_alpha   90.00
_cell.angle_beta   90.00
_cell.angle_gamma   90.00
#
_symmetry.space_group_name_H-M   'P 1'
#
loop_
_entity.id
_entity.type
_entity.pdbx_description
1 polymer ?
#
loop_
_entity_poly.entity_id
_entity_poly.type
_entity_poly.pdbx_seq_one_letter_code
_entity_poly.pdbx_strand_id
1 'polypeptide(L)'
;MQPEKVKSGYACLLLMFHLTWAKYSASCRTITVTDSLNLQQAIERLLTTDDGNGTVINCTSIEVPPGEHILSSQTLFTAEVGAVEIRGPSGKGNASVMCHYDVESNYTWYFGEVTSVKINNIQFHECPRPLRIDTVADVELTNCSFRYFTEAVLDMFNCHNVRLSSVTIEHNRGSGISDVSYRGNTGGASFGYNNVPQRFNALYLSISDSVFRNNSATGFLTSTEAFSRRVYTGRGGAVGVFANESRTNISVVLSNCLFEANSARSFGGAVYILPGGRTSSHNVQVLDSRFVSNEAGTSGGGLQVTFPTAGPRNSPHLVTFVNCSFTNNTAPFNGGGMYISSIRRGAVGNSVDIQSSNFTGNNATYGGALVLKSFAFSLDNSSLANHQVSDCMFVRNSGVSGVVSVWFVSAYFRGSNNLTENYGNALQVIGSVVHLSGQMTFLNNSGEDDSAFQLLSFSQAVLGTGLIISFIGNSGRFGAGIYVENQYDSAVGGSYPSACFLRHEEYKAPEEWEDITVRFSENRAILASNLYLSRLDWEACSSSFHYTFKFLKNRDDIISWPIWELGDSNVNTGYSDPTSPRLAVQTSVKTLITGNTTVRAWPGLRYTIVMAGIDQYNTSTTALARLHFRPNNATQGIGIRFTPEVIIIGPDPTSGLLTKHFTVYHEIENISSKTIAGPLGHVILQSLDTTTIEVGSAKFVLEGVLCPAGYTLLTDSTKSSTCGCDEDIPEVLLCKEDQETVVIKPGKWGVYVPTNKGPNMEFYTCPAGYCSCRRDPEISNDTCIYSYVHSDPDLQCSCGRTGILCGECSSKGEGVSALLNECVSCSNISALLILALVLADVAVLLAITVLNLPLPSWIIPFIIYIQLAPIVGLYFPPSFIQVGKYLYYVASASSFYFVYDFCLYGGLSPEMAYFLRYLPLLLAIVTCVPVLICRSTRVVSKRRPPSSHGVWSVVLLMYTNIVHTALTVLHCHNITNTQGDSSARWFVNGNQECFAGSHILLALVSMVVVVAAGGLIPVCFILSLGHSNKFPKSVRPLREALMEHYSERCRWWSAVDLARRFLFLLLVVVLPGNQVVPVLLLALFATLYIYVQPYRLKFTNLIESAINVNFLLLLILNTTAFFREDYLTFPAPPEVQSSNATSSCTHSVSGVATVSWILMPFYYLPLAILCMVLGLKLFLYVRYRRKVRLGDSQEGDRQIIIQGDGTDSGSSVVYTKWDVELSTDGFLHLHSQPQLEDS
;
A
#
# COMPACT_ATOMS: atom_id res chain seq x y z
N MET A 1 -18.92 -14.83 -77.50
CA MET A 1 -18.49 -15.64 -78.66
C MET A 1 -18.61 -17.11 -78.28
N GLN A 2 -19.41 -17.89 -79.01
CA GLN A 2 -19.39 -19.36 -79.01
C GLN A 2 -18.13 -19.87 -79.78
N PRO A 3 -17.92 -21.18 -79.98
CA PRO A 3 -17.63 -22.25 -79.00
C PRO A 3 -16.42 -23.11 -79.47
N GLU A 4 -15.84 -23.98 -78.63
CA GLU A 4 -15.18 -25.17 -79.17
C GLU A 4 -15.27 -26.41 -78.26
N LYS A 5 -15.60 -27.52 -78.91
CA LYS A 5 -15.87 -28.86 -78.37
C LYS A 5 -14.56 -29.59 -78.08
N VAL A 6 -14.50 -30.39 -77.01
CA VAL A 6 -14.15 -31.82 -77.07
C VAL A 6 -14.89 -32.58 -75.96
N LYS A 7 -15.47 -33.73 -76.35
CA LYS A 7 -16.30 -34.66 -75.59
C LYS A 7 -15.49 -35.68 -74.77
N SER A 8 -16.17 -36.19 -73.73
CA SER A 8 -16.18 -37.58 -73.24
C SER A 8 -14.85 -38.27 -72.91
N GLY A 9 -14.53 -38.32 -71.62
CA GLY A 9 -13.58 -39.27 -71.03
C GLY A 9 -13.80 -39.58 -69.54
N TYR A 10 -14.60 -38.79 -68.82
CA TYR A 10 -14.65 -38.84 -67.34
C TYR A 10 -15.84 -39.59 -66.73
N ALA A 11 -16.74 -40.17 -67.54
CA ALA A 11 -17.87 -40.94 -67.01
C ALA A 11 -17.50 -42.36 -66.53
N CYS A 12 -16.31 -42.88 -66.90
CA CYS A 12 -15.82 -44.18 -66.41
C CYS A 12 -14.89 -44.09 -65.18
N LEU A 13 -14.32 -42.91 -64.88
CA LEU A 13 -13.42 -42.75 -63.73
C LEU A 13 -14.16 -42.39 -62.42
N LEU A 14 -15.30 -41.70 -62.51
CA LEU A 14 -16.11 -41.34 -61.34
C LEU A 14 -16.89 -42.53 -60.74
N LEU A 15 -17.23 -43.54 -61.55
CA LEU A 15 -17.81 -44.78 -61.02
C LEU A 15 -16.75 -45.70 -60.37
N MET A 16 -15.47 -45.61 -60.75
CA MET A 16 -14.39 -46.37 -60.10
C MET A 16 -13.94 -45.78 -58.77
N PHE A 17 -14.11 -44.48 -58.52
CA PHE A 17 -13.77 -43.84 -57.24
C PHE A 17 -14.83 -44.08 -56.14
N HIS A 18 -16.12 -44.20 -56.48
CA HIS A 18 -17.15 -44.54 -55.49
C HIS A 18 -17.27 -46.04 -55.20
N LEU A 19 -16.87 -46.92 -56.13
CA LEU A 19 -16.84 -48.37 -55.91
C LEU A 19 -15.58 -48.88 -55.19
N THR A 20 -14.56 -48.05 -55.01
CA THR A 20 -13.34 -48.38 -54.25
C THR A 20 -13.43 -48.04 -52.77
N TRP A 21 -14.32 -47.14 -52.33
CA TRP A 21 -14.55 -46.89 -50.90
C TRP A 21 -15.45 -47.94 -50.22
N ALA A 22 -16.37 -48.55 -50.96
CA ALA A 22 -17.31 -49.55 -50.41
C ALA A 22 -16.76 -51.01 -50.42
N LYS A 23 -15.51 -51.22 -50.85
CA LYS A 23 -14.90 -52.56 -50.97
C LYS A 23 -13.55 -52.72 -50.25
N TYR A 24 -13.20 -51.80 -49.36
CA TYR A 24 -12.07 -51.92 -48.43
C TYR A 24 -12.56 -52.06 -46.98
N SER A 25 -13.48 -52.99 -46.71
CA SER A 25 -13.56 -53.63 -45.38
C SER A 25 -12.51 -54.77 -45.32
N ALA A 26 -11.27 -54.46 -45.71
CA ALA A 26 -10.16 -55.37 -45.45
C ALA A 26 -9.94 -55.33 -43.94
N SER A 27 -10.02 -56.50 -43.30
CA SER A 27 -9.88 -56.72 -41.86
C SER A 27 -8.81 -55.82 -41.23
N CYS A 28 -9.23 -54.80 -40.46
CA CYS A 28 -8.30 -54.08 -39.60
C CYS A 28 -7.61 -55.09 -38.70
N ARG A 29 -6.28 -55.03 -38.62
CA ARG A 29 -5.54 -55.89 -37.70
C ARG A 29 -5.82 -55.39 -36.28
N THR A 30 -6.67 -56.10 -35.56
CA THR A 30 -7.02 -55.76 -34.18
C THR A 30 -6.06 -56.46 -33.21
N ILE A 31 -5.42 -55.70 -32.34
CA ILE A 31 -4.70 -56.24 -31.17
C ILE A 31 -5.43 -55.81 -29.90
N THR A 32 -5.82 -56.78 -29.09
CA THR A 32 -6.40 -56.54 -27.77
C THR A 32 -5.28 -56.57 -26.73
N VAL A 33 -5.18 -55.53 -25.91
CA VAL A 33 -4.25 -55.47 -24.75
C VAL A 33 -4.74 -56.49 -23.71
N THR A 34 -3.84 -57.28 -23.13
CA THR A 34 -4.16 -58.33 -22.14
C THR A 34 -3.20 -58.25 -20.95
N ASP A 35 -3.47 -58.95 -19.85
CA ASP A 35 -2.56 -58.98 -18.68
C ASP A 35 -1.12 -59.41 -19.02
N SER A 36 -0.93 -60.14 -20.12
CA SER A 36 0.39 -60.61 -20.60
C SER A 36 1.07 -59.70 -21.64
N LEU A 37 0.36 -58.66 -22.11
CA LEU A 37 0.80 -57.75 -23.16
C LEU A 37 0.40 -56.33 -22.77
N ASN A 38 1.34 -55.54 -22.26
CA ASN A 38 1.05 -54.15 -21.89
C ASN A 38 0.80 -53.27 -23.14
N LEU A 39 0.16 -52.11 -22.95
CA LEU A 39 -0.22 -51.20 -24.04
C LEU A 39 0.97 -50.82 -24.94
N GLN A 40 2.14 -50.57 -24.35
CA GLN A 40 3.37 -50.24 -25.09
C GLN A 40 3.82 -51.39 -26.01
N GLN A 41 3.82 -52.63 -25.50
CA GLN A 41 4.18 -53.80 -26.29
C GLN A 41 3.15 -54.11 -27.38
N ALA A 42 1.86 -53.84 -27.14
CA ALA A 42 0.82 -54.00 -28.15
C ALA A 42 1.02 -53.03 -29.32
N ILE A 43 1.37 -51.78 -29.01
CA ILE A 43 1.76 -50.74 -29.97
C ILE A 43 3.02 -51.14 -30.75
N GLU A 44 4.09 -51.56 -30.07
CA GLU A 44 5.36 -51.95 -30.71
C GLU A 44 5.18 -53.17 -31.63
N ARG A 45 4.34 -54.14 -31.24
CA ARG A 45 4.00 -55.29 -32.09
C ARG A 45 3.22 -54.91 -33.33
N LEU A 46 2.39 -53.87 -33.28
CA LEU A 46 1.71 -53.34 -34.46
C LEU A 46 2.69 -52.67 -35.43
N LEU A 47 3.70 -51.99 -34.91
CA LEU A 47 4.67 -51.23 -35.70
C LEU A 47 5.81 -52.09 -36.29
N THR A 48 6.10 -53.27 -35.71
CA THR A 48 7.26 -54.10 -36.07
C THR A 48 6.95 -55.30 -36.96
N THR A 49 5.68 -55.64 -37.21
CA THR A 49 5.32 -56.75 -38.11
C THR A 49 5.43 -56.32 -39.57
N ASP A 50 6.65 -56.38 -40.08
CA ASP A 50 6.92 -56.43 -41.51
C ASP A 50 6.50 -57.84 -41.99
N ASP A 51 5.41 -57.95 -42.74
CA ASP A 51 4.92 -59.23 -43.26
C ASP A 51 5.86 -59.82 -44.34
N GLY A 52 7.08 -59.30 -44.50
CA GLY A 52 8.12 -59.76 -45.43
C GLY A 52 7.79 -59.56 -46.91
N ASN A 53 6.60 -59.02 -47.22
CA ASN A 53 6.04 -58.89 -48.56
C ASN A 53 5.88 -57.43 -49.02
N GLY A 54 6.31 -56.44 -48.24
CA GLY A 54 6.21 -55.02 -48.61
C GLY A 54 4.78 -54.49 -48.75
N THR A 55 3.79 -55.19 -48.19
CA THR A 55 2.38 -54.76 -48.21
C THR A 55 2.09 -53.84 -47.04
N VAL A 56 1.78 -52.58 -47.34
CA VAL A 56 1.32 -51.55 -46.38
C VAL A 56 0.12 -52.08 -45.58
N ILE A 57 0.20 -52.01 -44.24
CA ILE A 57 -0.91 -52.38 -43.37
C ILE A 57 -1.99 -51.30 -43.48
N ASN A 58 -3.08 -51.62 -44.17
CA ASN A 58 -4.14 -50.65 -44.49
C ASN A 58 -4.90 -50.12 -43.26
N CYS A 59 -5.01 -50.88 -42.18
CA CYS A 59 -5.70 -50.47 -40.96
C CYS A 59 -5.24 -51.26 -39.72
N THR A 60 -4.98 -50.55 -38.63
CA THR A 60 -4.58 -51.07 -37.32
C THR A 60 -5.57 -50.61 -36.26
N SER A 61 -6.03 -51.55 -35.41
CA SER A 61 -7.00 -51.26 -34.35
C SER A 61 -6.48 -51.80 -33.01
N ILE A 62 -6.51 -51.00 -31.96
CA ILE A 62 -6.09 -51.37 -30.60
C ILE A 62 -7.31 -51.33 -29.69
N GLU A 63 -7.61 -52.47 -29.06
CA GLU A 63 -8.62 -52.55 -28.01
C GLU A 63 -7.94 -52.51 -26.64
N VAL A 64 -8.23 -51.46 -25.88
CA VAL A 64 -7.72 -51.27 -24.52
C VAL A 64 -8.79 -51.75 -23.53
N PRO A 65 -8.53 -52.78 -22.70
CA PRO A 65 -9.50 -53.25 -21.73
C PRO A 65 -9.67 -52.24 -20.58
N PRO A 66 -10.76 -52.33 -19.79
CA PRO A 66 -10.92 -51.51 -18.59
C PRO A 66 -9.73 -51.64 -17.62
N GLY A 67 -9.33 -50.54 -17.00
CA GLY A 67 -8.18 -50.49 -16.09
C GLY A 67 -7.19 -49.38 -16.46
N GLU A 68 -6.18 -49.20 -15.61
CA GLU A 68 -5.11 -48.23 -15.80
C GLU A 68 -3.92 -48.87 -16.51
N HIS A 69 -3.47 -48.24 -17.59
CA HIS A 69 -2.38 -48.71 -18.45
C HIS A 69 -1.25 -47.69 -18.46
N ILE A 70 -0.04 -48.12 -18.07
CA ILE A 70 1.13 -47.24 -18.02
C ILE A 70 1.84 -47.25 -19.37
N LEU A 71 2.02 -46.07 -19.94
CA LEU A 71 2.87 -45.83 -21.11
C LEU A 71 4.27 -45.45 -20.62
N SER A 72 5.28 -46.26 -20.94
CA SER A 72 6.66 -46.12 -20.45
C SER A 72 7.62 -45.45 -21.45
N SER A 73 7.15 -45.10 -22.64
CA SER A 73 7.94 -44.43 -23.67
C SER A 73 7.04 -43.71 -24.69
N GLN A 74 7.62 -42.76 -25.43
CA GLN A 74 6.93 -42.11 -26.55
C GLN A 74 6.64 -43.11 -27.68
N THR A 75 5.55 -42.88 -28.42
CA THR A 75 5.18 -43.70 -29.58
C THR A 75 5.12 -42.87 -30.86
N LEU A 76 5.68 -43.42 -31.93
CA LEU A 76 5.70 -42.82 -33.27
C LEU A 76 4.87 -43.67 -34.24
N PHE A 77 3.85 -43.06 -34.87
CA PHE A 77 3.05 -43.62 -35.96
C PHE A 77 3.32 -42.82 -37.25
N THR A 78 3.89 -43.46 -38.28
CA THR A 78 4.29 -42.85 -39.57
C THR A 78 3.44 -43.34 -40.75
N ALA A 79 3.67 -42.77 -41.93
CA ALA A 79 2.97 -43.05 -43.20
C ALA A 79 2.87 -44.53 -43.63
N GLU A 80 3.68 -45.43 -43.06
CA GLU A 80 3.64 -46.87 -43.31
C GLU A 80 2.41 -47.55 -42.68
N VAL A 81 1.73 -46.85 -41.76
CA VAL A 81 0.48 -47.27 -41.13
C VAL A 81 -0.68 -46.54 -41.81
N GLY A 82 -1.60 -47.27 -42.45
CA GLY A 82 -2.73 -46.70 -43.18
C GLY A 82 -3.68 -45.91 -42.26
N ALA A 83 -4.53 -46.59 -41.50
CA ALA A 83 -5.44 -46.00 -40.52
C ALA A 83 -5.18 -46.57 -39.11
N VAL A 84 -5.32 -45.73 -38.08
CA VAL A 84 -5.15 -46.11 -36.67
C VAL A 84 -6.45 -45.87 -35.90
N GLU A 85 -6.97 -46.92 -35.27
CA GLU A 85 -8.10 -46.85 -34.35
C GLU A 85 -7.67 -47.34 -32.96
N ILE A 86 -7.93 -46.57 -31.92
CA ILE A 86 -7.69 -46.95 -30.52
C ILE A 86 -9.02 -46.82 -29.79
N ARG A 87 -9.54 -47.92 -29.25
CA ARG A 87 -10.83 -47.95 -28.59
C ARG A 87 -10.79 -48.59 -27.23
N GLY A 88 -11.37 -47.91 -26.25
CA GLY A 88 -11.71 -48.46 -24.95
C GLY A 88 -13.00 -49.29 -25.00
N PRO A 89 -13.36 -49.95 -23.90
CA PRO A 89 -14.56 -50.77 -23.80
C PRO A 89 -15.82 -49.91 -23.98
N SER A 90 -16.83 -50.44 -24.67
CA SER A 90 -18.14 -49.81 -24.85
C SER A 90 -19.10 -50.00 -23.64
N GLY A 91 -18.64 -50.66 -22.57
CA GLY A 91 -19.44 -51.08 -21.39
C GLY A 91 -18.93 -50.52 -20.04
N LYS A 92 -19.25 -51.20 -18.92
CA LYS A 92 -18.84 -50.76 -17.57
C LYS A 92 -17.32 -50.91 -17.36
N GLY A 93 -16.66 -49.79 -17.07
CA GLY A 93 -15.24 -49.70 -16.71
C GLY A 93 -14.49 -48.80 -17.70
N ASN A 94 -13.73 -47.83 -17.20
CA ASN A 94 -12.96 -46.91 -18.05
C ASN A 94 -11.58 -47.51 -18.37
N ALA A 95 -11.12 -47.36 -19.60
CA ALA A 95 -9.71 -47.56 -19.94
C ALA A 95 -8.96 -46.25 -19.72
N SER A 96 -8.01 -46.23 -18.79
CA SER A 96 -7.14 -45.07 -18.55
C SER A 96 -5.70 -45.33 -18.98
N VAL A 97 -5.06 -44.29 -19.48
CA VAL A 97 -3.66 -44.28 -19.92
C VAL A 97 -2.91 -43.25 -19.09
N MET A 98 -1.94 -43.71 -18.32
CA MET A 98 -1.03 -42.88 -17.53
C MET A 98 0.35 -42.90 -18.18
N CYS A 99 1.00 -41.75 -18.34
CA CYS A 99 2.34 -41.69 -18.93
C CYS A 99 3.42 -41.56 -17.84
N HIS A 100 4.44 -42.41 -17.87
CA HIS A 100 5.54 -42.39 -16.92
C HIS A 100 6.89 -42.59 -17.63
N TYR A 101 7.44 -41.51 -18.21
CA TYR A 101 8.74 -41.51 -18.89
C TYR A 101 9.38 -40.12 -18.92
N ASP A 102 10.68 -40.09 -19.27
CA ASP A 102 11.57 -38.94 -19.10
C ASP A 102 11.30 -37.76 -20.07
N VAL A 103 11.71 -36.55 -19.65
CA VAL A 103 11.25 -35.25 -20.19
C VAL A 103 11.90 -34.88 -21.53
N GLU A 104 12.84 -35.65 -22.09
CA GLU A 104 13.56 -35.28 -23.33
C GLU A 104 12.71 -35.38 -24.62
N SER A 105 11.54 -36.03 -24.57
CA SER A 105 10.65 -36.22 -25.72
C SER A 105 9.79 -34.98 -26.04
N ASN A 106 9.36 -34.83 -27.30
CA ASN A 106 8.52 -33.71 -27.75
C ASN A 106 7.01 -34.04 -27.85
N TYR A 107 6.62 -35.30 -27.63
CA TYR A 107 5.24 -35.79 -27.77
C TYR A 107 5.02 -37.04 -26.92
N THR A 108 3.76 -37.32 -26.61
CA THR A 108 3.31 -38.61 -26.06
C THR A 108 3.12 -39.60 -27.20
N TRP A 109 2.21 -39.27 -28.11
CA TRP A 109 2.03 -39.97 -29.37
C TRP A 109 2.21 -38.98 -30.52
N TYR A 110 2.91 -39.40 -31.55
CA TYR A 110 3.04 -38.65 -32.80
C TYR A 110 2.40 -39.42 -33.94
N PHE A 111 1.46 -38.78 -34.62
CA PHE A 111 0.83 -39.30 -35.84
C PHE A 111 1.21 -38.40 -37.01
N GLY A 112 2.14 -38.85 -37.85
CA GLY A 112 2.60 -38.11 -39.02
C GLY A 112 2.22 -38.83 -40.31
N GLU A 113 1.52 -38.13 -41.20
CA GLU A 113 1.20 -38.62 -42.56
C GLU A 113 0.34 -39.92 -42.61
N VAL A 114 -0.34 -40.25 -41.52
CA VAL A 114 -1.33 -41.34 -41.43
C VAL A 114 -2.62 -40.92 -42.15
N THR A 115 -3.37 -41.87 -42.73
CA THR A 115 -4.62 -41.53 -43.45
C THR A 115 -5.76 -41.17 -42.50
N SER A 116 -5.89 -41.86 -41.36
CA SER A 116 -6.94 -41.61 -40.36
C SER A 116 -6.49 -41.99 -38.96
N VAL A 117 -6.91 -41.19 -37.97
CA VAL A 117 -6.69 -41.44 -36.53
C VAL A 117 -8.03 -41.37 -35.81
N LYS A 118 -8.41 -42.46 -35.13
CA LYS A 118 -9.64 -42.54 -34.33
C LYS A 118 -9.32 -42.96 -32.90
N ILE A 119 -9.76 -42.18 -31.91
CA ILE A 119 -9.57 -42.51 -30.49
C ILE A 119 -10.92 -42.40 -29.78
N ASN A 120 -11.37 -43.51 -29.19
CA ASN A 120 -12.72 -43.62 -28.63
C ASN A 120 -12.69 -44.20 -27.21
N ASN A 121 -13.40 -43.59 -26.27
CA ASN A 121 -13.59 -44.11 -24.90
C ASN A 121 -12.28 -44.31 -24.10
N ILE A 122 -11.30 -43.40 -24.23
CA ILE A 122 -10.02 -43.46 -23.51
C ILE A 122 -9.84 -42.26 -22.58
N GLN A 123 -9.27 -42.49 -21.39
CA GLN A 123 -8.95 -41.45 -20.41
C GLN A 123 -7.44 -41.30 -20.24
N PHE A 124 -6.88 -40.18 -20.69
CA PHE A 124 -5.47 -39.86 -20.49
C PHE A 124 -5.29 -39.03 -19.22
N HIS A 125 -4.30 -39.37 -18.40
CA HIS A 125 -3.90 -38.53 -17.27
C HIS A 125 -2.39 -38.52 -17.03
N GLU A 126 -1.91 -37.41 -16.45
CA GLU A 126 -0.51 -37.22 -16.04
C GLU A 126 0.52 -37.36 -17.17
N CYS A 127 0.11 -37.03 -18.41
CA CYS A 127 1.01 -37.12 -19.54
C CYS A 127 1.88 -35.86 -19.71
N PRO A 128 3.22 -36.00 -19.78
CA PRO A 128 4.10 -34.84 -19.75
C PRO A 128 4.09 -34.05 -21.06
N ARG A 129 3.60 -34.64 -22.16
CA ARG A 129 3.73 -34.13 -23.53
C ARG A 129 2.43 -34.26 -24.35
N PRO A 130 2.23 -33.44 -25.42
CA PRO A 130 1.03 -33.48 -26.26
C PRO A 130 0.86 -34.79 -27.04
N LEU A 131 -0.39 -35.08 -27.42
CA LEU A 131 -0.68 -35.90 -28.59
C LEU A 131 -0.55 -35.02 -29.83
N ARG A 132 0.43 -35.34 -30.67
CA ARG A 132 0.80 -34.56 -31.84
C ARG A 132 0.30 -35.21 -33.12
N ILE A 133 -0.45 -34.48 -33.93
CA ILE A 133 -1.10 -35.01 -35.14
C ILE A 133 -0.83 -34.06 -36.31
N ASP A 134 -0.05 -34.54 -37.28
CA ASP A 134 0.47 -33.71 -38.36
C ASP A 134 0.03 -34.28 -39.72
N THR A 135 -0.67 -33.46 -40.50
CA THR A 135 -1.04 -33.75 -41.90
C THR A 135 -1.91 -35.00 -42.07
N VAL A 136 -2.83 -35.25 -41.14
CA VAL A 136 -3.77 -36.39 -41.19
C VAL A 136 -5.08 -35.98 -41.87
N ALA A 137 -5.61 -36.84 -42.75
CA ALA A 137 -6.81 -36.53 -43.50
C ALA A 137 -8.09 -36.58 -42.65
N ASP A 138 -8.24 -37.57 -41.77
CA ASP A 138 -9.41 -37.75 -40.91
C ASP A 138 -9.03 -38.04 -39.46
N VAL A 139 -9.35 -37.14 -38.54
CA VAL A 139 -9.06 -37.24 -37.10
C VAL A 139 -10.38 -37.21 -36.34
N GLU A 140 -10.64 -38.25 -35.54
CA GLU A 140 -11.87 -38.39 -34.77
C GLU A 140 -11.56 -38.79 -33.32
N LEU A 141 -11.91 -37.94 -32.35
CA LEU A 141 -11.84 -38.26 -30.93
C LEU A 141 -13.24 -38.20 -30.34
N THR A 142 -13.72 -39.31 -29.78
CA THR A 142 -15.05 -39.39 -29.20
C THR A 142 -15.01 -39.92 -27.76
N ASN A 143 -15.77 -39.26 -26.88
CA ASN A 143 -15.92 -39.68 -25.47
C ASN A 143 -14.57 -39.92 -24.76
N CYS A 144 -13.61 -39.01 -24.97
CA CYS A 144 -12.27 -39.08 -24.39
C CYS A 144 -12.10 -38.03 -23.28
N SER A 145 -11.25 -38.32 -22.29
CA SER A 145 -10.86 -37.34 -21.27
C SER A 145 -9.35 -37.16 -21.18
N PHE A 146 -8.90 -35.93 -20.95
CA PHE A 146 -7.48 -35.58 -20.83
C PHE A 146 -7.25 -34.70 -19.60
N ARG A 147 -6.41 -35.18 -18.67
CA ARG A 147 -6.24 -34.54 -17.36
C ARG A 147 -4.77 -34.40 -16.96
N TYR A 148 -4.45 -33.31 -16.28
CA TYR A 148 -3.15 -33.11 -15.63
C TYR A 148 -1.94 -33.21 -16.57
N PHE A 149 -2.09 -32.79 -17.82
CA PHE A 149 -0.95 -32.64 -18.73
C PHE A 149 -0.10 -31.44 -18.32
N THR A 150 1.22 -31.60 -18.35
CA THR A 150 2.17 -30.51 -18.08
C THR A 150 2.49 -29.66 -19.31
N GLU A 151 2.03 -30.10 -20.49
CA GLU A 151 2.03 -29.35 -21.75
C GLU A 151 0.64 -29.32 -22.40
N ALA A 152 0.52 -28.67 -23.56
CA ALA A 152 -0.69 -28.71 -24.39
C ALA A 152 -1.14 -30.17 -24.59
N VAL A 153 -2.45 -30.43 -24.55
CA VAL A 153 -2.97 -31.80 -24.67
C VAL A 153 -2.96 -32.27 -26.12
N LEU A 154 -3.61 -31.50 -26.99
CA LEU A 154 -3.73 -31.80 -28.41
C LEU A 154 -2.95 -30.73 -29.19
N ASP A 155 -2.04 -31.17 -30.06
CA ASP A 155 -1.27 -30.28 -30.93
C ASP A 155 -1.37 -30.77 -32.38
N MET A 156 -2.35 -30.22 -33.10
CA MET A 156 -2.70 -30.63 -34.45
C MET A 156 -2.25 -29.61 -35.49
N PHE A 157 -1.66 -30.09 -36.59
CA PHE A 157 -1.14 -29.23 -37.63
C PHE A 157 -1.54 -29.72 -39.03
N ASN A 158 -2.16 -28.84 -39.82
CA ASN A 158 -2.57 -29.10 -41.21
C ASN A 158 -3.43 -30.37 -41.40
N CYS A 159 -4.21 -30.77 -40.40
CA CYS A 159 -5.16 -31.88 -40.53
C CYS A 159 -6.40 -31.46 -41.33
N HIS A 160 -7.02 -32.35 -42.11
CA HIS A 160 -8.09 -31.95 -43.03
C HIS A 160 -9.48 -31.94 -42.42
N ASN A 161 -9.91 -33.07 -41.85
CA ASN A 161 -11.21 -33.23 -41.20
C ASN A 161 -10.98 -33.65 -39.75
N VAL A 162 -11.20 -32.73 -38.82
CA VAL A 162 -10.99 -32.96 -37.39
C VAL A 162 -12.33 -32.89 -36.66
N ARG A 163 -12.69 -33.95 -35.94
CA ARG A 163 -13.90 -34.04 -35.12
C ARG A 163 -13.57 -34.43 -33.69
N LEU A 164 -13.88 -33.54 -32.76
CA LEU A 164 -13.87 -33.81 -31.32
C LEU A 164 -15.32 -33.79 -30.83
N SER A 165 -15.78 -34.89 -30.24
CA SER A 165 -17.14 -34.99 -29.71
C SER A 165 -17.16 -35.59 -28.32
N SER A 166 -17.90 -34.97 -27.40
CA SER A 166 -17.99 -35.40 -26.00
C SER A 166 -16.60 -35.54 -25.33
N VAL A 167 -15.69 -34.62 -25.63
CA VAL A 167 -14.33 -34.62 -25.07
C VAL A 167 -14.28 -33.77 -23.80
N THR A 168 -13.59 -34.27 -22.77
CA THR A 168 -13.32 -33.52 -21.53
C THR A 168 -11.82 -33.23 -21.41
N ILE A 169 -11.42 -31.97 -21.42
CA ILE A 169 -10.03 -31.54 -21.25
C ILE A 169 -9.96 -30.66 -20.00
N GLU A 170 -9.33 -31.13 -18.93
CA GLU A 170 -9.30 -30.37 -17.68
C GLU A 170 -8.00 -30.44 -16.87
N HIS A 171 -7.71 -29.36 -16.13
CA HIS A 171 -6.52 -29.24 -15.28
C HIS A 171 -5.18 -29.38 -16.03
N ASN A 172 -5.12 -28.92 -17.28
CA ASN A 172 -3.92 -29.01 -18.10
C ASN A 172 -3.16 -27.68 -18.17
N ARG A 173 -1.88 -27.74 -18.49
CA ARG A 173 -1.01 -26.56 -18.60
C ARG A 173 -0.21 -26.59 -19.88
N GLY A 174 -0.41 -25.63 -20.78
CA GLY A 174 0.45 -25.41 -21.95
C GLY A 174 1.56 -24.43 -21.61
N SER A 175 2.81 -24.87 -21.52
CA SER A 175 3.94 -23.97 -21.23
C SER A 175 4.59 -23.43 -22.51
N GLY A 176 4.44 -24.14 -23.63
CA GLY A 176 4.85 -23.67 -24.95
C GLY A 176 6.25 -24.08 -25.36
N ILE A 177 6.64 -25.33 -25.06
CA ILE A 177 7.98 -25.87 -25.33
C ILE A 177 8.32 -25.95 -26.83
N SER A 178 7.32 -25.93 -27.73
CA SER A 178 7.56 -25.96 -29.17
C SER A 178 7.72 -24.56 -29.78
N ASP A 179 8.92 -24.26 -30.27
CA ASP A 179 9.22 -23.08 -31.11
C ASP A 179 8.73 -23.23 -32.56
N VAL A 180 7.94 -24.27 -32.85
CA VAL A 180 7.47 -24.54 -34.21
C VAL A 180 6.44 -23.48 -34.60
N SER A 181 6.72 -22.79 -35.70
CA SER A 181 5.85 -21.74 -36.21
C SER A 181 4.42 -22.26 -36.43
N TYR A 182 3.45 -21.41 -36.10
CA TYR A 182 2.01 -21.59 -36.25
C TYR A 182 1.38 -22.65 -35.35
N ARG A 183 2.08 -23.05 -34.28
CA ARG A 183 1.52 -23.78 -33.15
C ARG A 183 1.34 -22.84 -31.96
N GLY A 184 0.18 -22.96 -31.31
CA GLY A 184 -0.17 -22.11 -30.18
C GLY A 184 0.26 -22.66 -28.84
N ASN A 185 0.43 -23.99 -28.72
CA ASN A 185 0.64 -24.67 -27.43
C ASN A 185 -0.31 -24.15 -26.34
N THR A 186 -1.60 -24.17 -26.67
CA THR A 186 -2.72 -23.77 -25.80
C THR A 186 -2.79 -24.66 -24.57
N GLY A 187 -3.51 -24.25 -23.52
CA GLY A 187 -3.64 -25.10 -22.32
C GLY A 187 -4.37 -26.42 -22.57
N GLY A 188 -5.32 -26.45 -23.53
CA GLY A 188 -6.02 -27.67 -23.95
C GLY A 188 -5.64 -28.13 -25.36
N ALA A 189 -6.33 -27.61 -26.38
CA ALA A 189 -6.21 -28.06 -27.77
C ALA A 189 -5.77 -26.96 -28.74
N SER A 190 -4.70 -27.23 -29.49
CA SER A 190 -4.08 -26.32 -30.45
C SER A 190 -4.26 -26.83 -31.87
N PHE A 191 -4.76 -25.98 -32.76
CA PHE A 191 -4.98 -26.28 -34.17
C PHE A 191 -4.27 -25.26 -35.05
N GLY A 192 -3.18 -25.66 -35.69
CA GLY A 192 -2.39 -24.84 -36.60
C GLY A 192 -2.68 -25.16 -38.06
N TYR A 193 -2.94 -24.14 -38.87
CA TYR A 193 -3.06 -24.23 -40.32
C TYR A 193 -2.14 -23.23 -41.00
N ASN A 194 -1.21 -23.74 -41.81
CA ASN A 194 -0.21 -22.93 -42.50
C ASN A 194 0.12 -23.48 -43.89
N ASN A 195 0.11 -22.60 -44.90
CA ASN A 195 0.46 -22.90 -46.30
C ASN A 195 -0.25 -24.12 -46.92
N VAL A 196 -1.49 -24.42 -46.50
CA VAL A 196 -2.25 -25.55 -47.04
C VAL A 196 -2.55 -25.33 -48.53
N PRO A 197 -2.12 -26.23 -49.44
CA PRO A 197 -2.30 -26.07 -50.89
C PRO A 197 -3.77 -26.04 -51.33
N GLN A 198 -4.10 -25.26 -52.36
CA GLN A 198 -5.45 -25.15 -52.94
C GLN A 198 -6.01 -26.44 -53.58
N ARG A 199 -5.28 -27.56 -53.54
CA ARG A 199 -5.77 -28.85 -54.05
C ARG A 199 -6.86 -29.45 -53.16
N PHE A 200 -7.01 -28.96 -51.94
CA PHE A 200 -8.05 -29.37 -51.00
C PHE A 200 -9.24 -28.41 -51.09
N ASN A 201 -10.46 -28.95 -51.25
CA ASN A 201 -11.65 -28.13 -51.47
C ASN A 201 -12.07 -27.32 -50.24
N ALA A 202 -11.84 -27.83 -49.02
CA ALA A 202 -12.00 -27.11 -47.74
C ALA A 202 -11.42 -27.96 -46.59
N LEU A 203 -10.93 -27.31 -45.52
CA LEU A 203 -10.57 -27.97 -44.25
C LEU A 203 -11.68 -27.74 -43.23
N TYR A 204 -11.94 -28.73 -42.39
CA TYR A 204 -13.04 -28.72 -41.42
C TYR A 204 -12.57 -29.13 -40.03
N LEU A 205 -12.88 -28.30 -39.03
CA LEU A 205 -12.67 -28.56 -37.61
C LEU A 205 -14.02 -28.43 -36.89
N SER A 206 -14.44 -29.49 -36.21
CA SER A 206 -15.64 -29.49 -35.37
C SER A 206 -15.31 -29.97 -33.95
N ILE A 207 -15.71 -29.17 -32.96
CA ILE A 207 -15.68 -29.51 -31.55
C ILE A 207 -17.10 -29.38 -31.03
N SER A 208 -17.65 -30.48 -30.53
CA SER A 208 -19.06 -30.57 -30.11
C SER A 208 -19.20 -31.23 -28.75
N ASP A 209 -20.21 -30.80 -27.97
CA ASP A 209 -20.62 -31.43 -26.71
C ASP A 209 -19.46 -31.61 -25.71
N SER A 210 -18.49 -30.70 -25.71
CA SER A 210 -17.20 -30.87 -25.04
C SER A 210 -17.01 -29.91 -23.87
N VAL A 211 -16.20 -30.32 -22.89
CA VAL A 211 -15.93 -29.56 -21.66
C VAL A 211 -14.44 -29.25 -21.54
N PHE A 212 -14.13 -27.97 -21.37
CA PHE A 212 -12.79 -27.46 -21.13
C PHE A 212 -12.77 -26.73 -19.78
N ARG A 213 -12.11 -27.31 -18.78
CA ARG A 213 -12.11 -26.76 -17.42
C ARG A 213 -10.72 -26.59 -16.84
N ASN A 214 -10.43 -25.48 -16.17
CA ASN A 214 -9.17 -25.30 -15.43
C ASN A 214 -7.90 -25.52 -16.27
N ASN A 215 -7.94 -25.20 -17.57
CA ASN A 215 -6.76 -25.29 -18.43
C ASN A 215 -6.03 -23.96 -18.48
N SER A 216 -4.69 -23.99 -18.54
CA SER A 216 -3.87 -22.78 -18.48
C SER A 216 -2.84 -22.72 -19.60
N ALA A 217 -2.80 -21.60 -20.35
CA ALA A 217 -1.73 -21.29 -21.29
C ALA A 217 -0.72 -20.34 -20.62
N THR A 218 0.43 -20.84 -20.20
CA THR A 218 1.38 -20.12 -19.30
C THR A 218 2.61 -19.52 -19.99
N GLY A 219 2.86 -19.90 -21.25
CA GLY A 219 3.89 -19.27 -22.08
C GLY A 219 3.63 -17.77 -22.25
N PHE A 220 4.66 -16.98 -22.51
CA PHE A 220 4.51 -15.54 -22.73
C PHE A 220 5.35 -15.10 -23.92
N LEU A 221 4.66 -14.57 -24.92
CA LEU A 221 5.25 -13.79 -26.00
C LEU A 221 4.38 -12.55 -26.20
N THR A 222 5.01 -11.38 -26.23
CA THR A 222 4.32 -10.15 -26.59
C THR A 222 3.68 -10.29 -27.97
N SER A 223 2.65 -9.49 -28.29
CA SER A 223 2.02 -9.57 -29.63
C SER A 223 3.05 -9.40 -30.75
N THR A 224 3.98 -8.46 -30.61
CA THR A 224 5.03 -8.22 -31.61
C THR A 224 5.91 -9.45 -31.80
N GLU A 225 6.36 -10.09 -30.72
CA GLU A 225 7.18 -11.31 -30.79
C GLU A 225 6.40 -12.50 -31.34
N ALA A 226 5.14 -12.66 -30.93
CA ALA A 226 4.31 -13.76 -31.38
C ALA A 226 4.08 -13.71 -32.90
N PHE A 227 3.81 -12.52 -33.44
CA PHE A 227 3.66 -12.32 -34.88
C PHE A 227 4.99 -12.36 -35.64
N SER A 228 6.10 -11.88 -35.07
CA SER A 228 7.41 -11.91 -35.75
C SER A 228 8.00 -13.31 -35.80
N ARG A 229 7.90 -14.07 -34.71
CA ARG A 229 8.35 -15.46 -34.60
C ARG A 229 7.35 -16.46 -35.17
N ARG A 230 6.11 -16.02 -35.40
CA ARG A 230 4.97 -16.87 -35.78
C ARG A 230 4.68 -17.95 -34.74
N VAL A 231 4.90 -17.65 -33.45
CA VAL A 231 4.68 -18.57 -32.33
C VAL A 231 3.66 -17.93 -31.39
N TYR A 232 2.56 -18.62 -31.11
CA TYR A 232 1.40 -18.01 -30.44
C TYR A 232 1.18 -18.49 -29.00
N THR A 233 2.25 -18.90 -28.32
CA THR A 233 2.21 -19.36 -26.92
C THR A 233 1.59 -18.32 -25.98
N GLY A 234 0.94 -18.80 -24.92
CA GLY A 234 0.26 -17.95 -23.94
C GLY A 234 -1.14 -17.46 -24.35
N ARG A 235 -1.74 -18.06 -25.38
CA ARG A 235 -3.05 -17.68 -25.95
C ARG A 235 -3.97 -18.88 -26.02
N GLY A 236 -5.25 -18.70 -25.69
CA GLY A 236 -6.23 -19.78 -25.67
C GLY A 236 -5.96 -20.77 -24.53
N GLY A 237 -6.45 -20.48 -23.32
CA GLY A 237 -6.27 -21.38 -22.18
C GLY A 237 -6.89 -22.77 -22.41
N ALA A 238 -8.01 -22.82 -23.12
CA ALA A 238 -8.65 -24.06 -23.55
C ALA A 238 -8.33 -24.42 -25.01
N VAL A 239 -8.67 -23.55 -25.96
CA VAL A 239 -8.58 -23.85 -27.40
C VAL A 239 -7.93 -22.69 -28.15
N GLY A 240 -7.03 -23.02 -29.07
CA GLY A 240 -6.45 -22.06 -29.99
C GLY A 240 -6.51 -22.53 -31.43
N VAL A 241 -7.02 -21.66 -32.31
CA VAL A 241 -7.09 -21.91 -33.76
C VAL A 241 -6.26 -20.86 -34.48
N PHE A 242 -5.22 -21.32 -35.18
CA PHE A 242 -4.22 -20.48 -35.83
C PHE A 242 -4.21 -20.75 -37.32
N ALA A 243 -5.10 -20.09 -38.06
CA ALA A 243 -5.10 -20.11 -39.51
C ALA A 243 -4.28 -18.93 -40.03
N ASN A 244 -3.06 -19.17 -40.50
CA ASN A 244 -2.22 -18.10 -41.03
C ASN A 244 -1.65 -18.47 -42.41
N GLU A 245 -1.65 -17.53 -43.35
CA GLU A 245 -1.15 -17.72 -44.72
C GLU A 245 -1.79 -18.90 -45.50
N SER A 246 -2.91 -19.46 -45.04
CA SER A 246 -3.60 -20.54 -45.76
C SER A 246 -4.21 -20.02 -47.06
N ARG A 247 -4.06 -20.78 -48.14
CA ARG A 247 -4.72 -20.51 -49.43
C ARG A 247 -6.03 -21.27 -49.61
N THR A 248 -6.38 -22.08 -48.62
CA THR A 248 -7.55 -22.97 -48.60
C THR A 248 -8.52 -22.49 -47.54
N ASN A 249 -9.82 -22.57 -47.82
CA ASN A 249 -10.86 -22.19 -46.87
C ASN A 249 -10.88 -23.17 -45.69
N ILE A 250 -11.07 -22.63 -44.49
CA ILE A 250 -11.11 -23.40 -43.24
C ILE A 250 -12.45 -23.09 -42.60
N SER A 251 -13.21 -24.13 -42.28
CA SER A 251 -14.45 -24.04 -41.53
C SER A 251 -14.22 -24.60 -40.13
N VAL A 252 -14.51 -23.80 -39.12
CA VAL A 252 -14.37 -24.16 -37.71
C VAL A 252 -15.72 -24.04 -37.05
N VAL A 253 -16.16 -25.08 -36.36
CA VAL A 253 -17.42 -25.11 -35.62
C VAL A 253 -17.16 -25.55 -34.18
N LEU A 254 -17.46 -24.68 -33.22
CA LEU A 254 -17.47 -24.98 -31.79
C LEU A 254 -18.93 -24.93 -31.33
N SER A 255 -19.52 -26.07 -30.98
CA SER A 255 -20.96 -26.14 -30.69
C SER A 255 -21.26 -26.85 -29.39
N ASN A 256 -22.16 -26.30 -28.57
CA ASN A 256 -22.56 -26.89 -27.29
C ASN A 256 -21.36 -27.21 -26.37
N CYS A 257 -20.41 -26.28 -26.27
CA CYS A 257 -19.20 -26.45 -25.47
C CYS A 257 -19.26 -25.64 -24.17
N LEU A 258 -18.66 -26.16 -23.10
CA LEU A 258 -18.43 -25.45 -21.84
C LEU A 258 -16.95 -25.12 -21.69
N PHE A 259 -16.64 -23.83 -21.57
CA PHE A 259 -15.32 -23.31 -21.25
C PHE A 259 -15.36 -22.65 -19.87
N GLU A 260 -14.85 -23.33 -18.85
CA GLU A 260 -14.95 -22.91 -17.46
C GLU A 260 -13.59 -22.75 -16.79
N ALA A 261 -13.34 -21.60 -16.14
CA ALA A 261 -12.15 -21.37 -15.33
C ALA A 261 -10.82 -21.63 -16.06
N ASN A 262 -10.79 -21.41 -17.38
CA ASN A 262 -9.56 -21.48 -18.15
C ASN A 262 -8.82 -20.15 -18.10
N SER A 263 -7.50 -20.21 -18.16
CA SER A 263 -6.66 -19.01 -18.11
C SER A 263 -5.63 -18.96 -19.25
N ALA A 264 -5.38 -17.76 -19.75
CA ALA A 264 -4.29 -17.51 -20.69
C ALA A 264 -3.44 -16.35 -20.19
N ARG A 265 -2.12 -16.50 -20.22
CA ARG A 265 -1.21 -15.45 -19.76
C ARG A 265 -1.28 -14.17 -20.60
N SER A 266 -1.71 -14.25 -21.85
CA SER A 266 -1.93 -13.08 -22.69
C SER A 266 -3.40 -12.99 -23.12
N PHE A 267 -3.80 -13.70 -24.16
CA PHE A 267 -5.02 -13.39 -24.90
C PHE A 267 -5.96 -14.59 -25.01
N GLY A 268 -7.27 -14.34 -24.91
CA GLY A 268 -8.28 -15.40 -25.07
C GLY A 268 -8.20 -16.40 -23.92
N GLY A 269 -8.70 -16.04 -22.74
CA GLY A 269 -8.55 -16.84 -21.51
C GLY A 269 -9.05 -18.27 -21.67
N ALA A 270 -10.16 -18.48 -22.38
CA ALA A 270 -10.51 -19.80 -22.89
C ALA A 270 -10.10 -19.99 -24.36
N VAL A 271 -10.59 -19.15 -25.25
CA VAL A 271 -10.50 -19.40 -26.70
C VAL A 271 -9.77 -18.27 -27.42
N TYR A 272 -8.82 -18.63 -28.28
CA TYR A 272 -8.12 -17.70 -29.15
C TYR A 272 -8.23 -18.12 -30.62
N ILE A 273 -8.77 -17.25 -31.47
CA ILE A 273 -8.97 -17.52 -32.90
C ILE A 273 -8.21 -16.47 -33.71
N LEU A 274 -7.39 -16.94 -34.63
CA LEU A 274 -6.61 -16.12 -35.56
C LEU A 274 -6.93 -16.57 -36.99
N PRO A 275 -7.94 -15.96 -37.64
CA PRO A 275 -8.28 -16.22 -39.03
C PRO A 275 -7.47 -15.28 -39.94
N GLY A 276 -6.47 -15.82 -40.63
CA GLY A 276 -5.55 -15.10 -41.50
C GLY A 276 -5.28 -15.82 -42.81
N GLY A 277 -5.18 -15.04 -43.88
CA GLY A 277 -4.95 -15.51 -45.23
C GLY A 277 -5.51 -14.53 -46.25
N ARG A 278 -4.67 -14.04 -47.18
CA ARG A 278 -5.07 -12.98 -48.13
C ARG A 278 -5.94 -13.50 -49.29
N THR A 279 -5.98 -14.81 -49.50
CA THR A 279 -6.64 -15.46 -50.65
C THR A 279 -7.65 -16.51 -50.23
N SER A 280 -8.00 -16.56 -48.94
CA SER A 280 -8.91 -17.54 -48.34
C SER A 280 -10.07 -16.85 -47.63
N SER A 281 -11.14 -17.59 -47.40
CA SER A 281 -12.37 -17.14 -46.77
C SER A 281 -12.71 -18.09 -45.63
N HIS A 282 -12.00 -17.93 -44.52
CA HIS A 282 -12.24 -18.72 -43.32
C HIS A 282 -13.62 -18.41 -42.72
N ASN A 283 -14.32 -19.45 -42.28
CA ASN A 283 -15.61 -19.36 -41.61
C ASN A 283 -15.48 -20.00 -40.23
N VAL A 284 -15.76 -19.25 -39.17
CA VAL A 284 -15.68 -19.76 -37.79
C VAL A 284 -17.03 -19.54 -37.12
N GLN A 285 -17.60 -20.59 -36.55
CA GLN A 285 -18.89 -20.56 -35.88
C GLN A 285 -18.73 -21.06 -34.45
N VAL A 286 -19.26 -20.30 -33.50
CA VAL A 286 -19.38 -20.68 -32.09
C VAL A 286 -20.85 -20.63 -31.73
N LEU A 287 -21.42 -21.78 -31.41
CA LEU A 287 -22.85 -21.99 -31.28
C LEU A 287 -23.16 -22.57 -29.89
N ASP A 288 -24.22 -22.07 -29.25
CA ASP A 288 -24.79 -22.67 -28.04
C ASP A 288 -23.76 -22.93 -26.91
N SER A 289 -22.73 -22.09 -26.82
CA SER A 289 -21.56 -22.35 -25.99
C SER A 289 -21.46 -21.39 -24.80
N ARG A 290 -20.83 -21.86 -23.72
CA ARG A 290 -20.77 -21.15 -22.43
C ARG A 290 -19.32 -20.88 -22.03
N PHE A 291 -19.01 -19.62 -21.73
CA PHE A 291 -17.71 -19.14 -21.26
C PHE A 291 -17.88 -18.59 -19.85
N VAL A 292 -17.42 -19.34 -18.85
CA VAL A 292 -17.66 -19.05 -17.43
C VAL A 292 -16.34 -18.86 -16.70
N SER A 293 -16.16 -17.72 -16.04
CA SER A 293 -15.04 -17.47 -15.13
C SER A 293 -13.66 -17.67 -15.75
N ASN A 294 -13.50 -17.40 -17.06
CA ASN A 294 -12.21 -17.48 -17.72
C ASN A 294 -11.44 -16.16 -17.57
N GLU A 295 -10.10 -16.27 -17.59
CA GLU A 295 -9.21 -15.15 -17.30
C GLU A 295 -8.13 -14.99 -18.37
N ALA A 296 -7.90 -13.76 -18.83
CA ALA A 296 -6.79 -13.42 -19.71
C ALA A 296 -5.87 -12.40 -19.04
N GLY A 297 -4.56 -12.62 -19.09
CA GLY A 297 -3.58 -11.69 -18.52
C GLY A 297 -3.49 -10.34 -19.25
N THR A 298 -4.06 -10.22 -20.46
CA THR A 298 -4.17 -8.94 -21.17
C THR A 298 -5.59 -8.62 -21.65
N SER A 299 -6.16 -9.40 -22.57
CA SER A 299 -7.46 -9.10 -23.18
C SER A 299 -8.23 -10.37 -23.60
N GLY A 300 -9.55 -10.27 -23.69
CA GLY A 300 -10.42 -11.36 -24.12
C GLY A 300 -10.51 -12.45 -23.05
N GLY A 301 -11.04 -12.11 -21.86
CA GLY A 301 -11.08 -13.03 -20.72
C GLY A 301 -11.77 -14.36 -21.05
N GLY A 302 -12.94 -14.29 -21.69
CA GLY A 302 -13.58 -15.47 -22.29
C GLY A 302 -12.92 -15.85 -23.61
N LEU A 303 -12.97 -14.95 -24.57
CA LEU A 303 -12.60 -15.25 -25.95
C LEU A 303 -11.93 -14.06 -26.64
N GLN A 304 -10.99 -14.35 -27.54
CA GLN A 304 -10.44 -13.37 -28.46
C GLN A 304 -10.41 -13.84 -29.91
N VAL A 305 -10.77 -12.93 -30.82
CA VAL A 305 -10.54 -13.04 -32.26
C VAL A 305 -9.55 -11.97 -32.70
N THR A 306 -8.56 -12.36 -33.50
CA THR A 306 -7.57 -11.43 -34.07
C THR A 306 -7.45 -11.60 -35.57
N PHE A 307 -7.85 -10.60 -36.36
CA PHE A 307 -7.66 -10.56 -37.81
C PHE A 307 -6.29 -9.93 -38.17
N PRO A 308 -5.29 -10.72 -38.61
CA PRO A 308 -3.95 -10.19 -38.91
C PRO A 308 -3.83 -9.61 -40.34
N THR A 309 -4.71 -9.99 -41.26
CA THR A 309 -4.63 -9.67 -42.69
C THR A 309 -6.00 -9.38 -43.29
N ALA A 310 -6.06 -8.56 -44.34
CA ALA A 310 -7.27 -8.33 -45.11
C ALA A 310 -7.81 -9.64 -45.70
N GLY A 311 -9.12 -9.82 -45.65
CA GLY A 311 -9.81 -10.86 -46.42
C GLY A 311 -9.93 -10.47 -47.90
N PRO A 312 -10.20 -11.44 -48.80
CA PRO A 312 -10.60 -11.16 -50.18
C PRO A 312 -11.86 -10.26 -50.21
N ARG A 313 -11.87 -9.21 -51.05
CA ARG A 313 -12.98 -8.23 -51.13
C ARG A 313 -14.37 -8.87 -51.32
N ASN A 314 -14.45 -9.97 -52.06
CA ASN A 314 -15.72 -10.63 -52.40
C ASN A 314 -16.02 -11.85 -51.52
N SER A 315 -15.15 -12.20 -50.58
CA SER A 315 -15.26 -13.41 -49.77
C SER A 315 -14.40 -13.28 -48.51
N PRO A 316 -14.82 -12.44 -47.54
CA PRO A 316 -14.02 -12.15 -46.36
C PRO A 316 -13.98 -13.30 -45.34
N HIS A 317 -13.15 -13.16 -44.31
CA HIS A 317 -13.28 -14.04 -43.14
C HIS A 317 -14.54 -13.66 -42.36
N LEU A 318 -15.32 -14.67 -41.97
CA LEU A 318 -16.54 -14.52 -41.18
C LEU A 318 -16.39 -15.29 -39.87
N VAL A 319 -16.68 -14.62 -38.76
CA VAL A 319 -16.75 -15.27 -37.44
C VAL A 319 -18.12 -14.99 -36.83
N THR A 320 -18.87 -16.04 -36.53
CA THR A 320 -20.24 -15.95 -36.04
C THR A 320 -20.36 -16.57 -34.65
N PHE A 321 -21.05 -15.86 -33.75
CA PHE A 321 -21.41 -16.30 -32.40
C PHE A 321 -22.92 -16.30 -32.28
N VAL A 322 -23.52 -17.45 -32.00
CA VAL A 322 -24.99 -17.57 -31.85
C VAL A 322 -25.31 -18.24 -30.53
N ASN A 323 -26.27 -17.68 -29.79
CA ASN A 323 -26.79 -18.25 -28.55
C ASN A 323 -25.70 -18.60 -27.53
N CYS A 324 -24.69 -17.73 -27.38
CA CYS A 324 -23.58 -17.93 -26.47
C CYS A 324 -23.77 -17.17 -25.15
N SER A 325 -23.19 -17.69 -24.06
CA SER A 325 -23.18 -16.98 -22.77
C SER A 325 -21.75 -16.73 -22.27
N PHE A 326 -21.44 -15.49 -21.91
CA PHE A 326 -20.17 -15.06 -21.31
C PHE A 326 -20.46 -14.58 -19.89
N THR A 327 -20.04 -15.34 -18.89
CA THR A 327 -20.35 -15.06 -17.48
C THR A 327 -19.09 -14.94 -16.64
N ASN A 328 -18.95 -13.83 -15.91
CA ASN A 328 -17.87 -13.59 -14.94
C ASN A 328 -16.45 -13.76 -15.51
N ASN A 329 -16.24 -13.48 -16.79
CA ASN A 329 -14.91 -13.53 -17.39
C ASN A 329 -14.16 -12.22 -17.13
N THR A 330 -12.84 -12.30 -16.98
CA THR A 330 -12.01 -11.17 -16.56
C THR A 330 -10.80 -10.96 -17.46
N ALA A 331 -10.49 -9.69 -17.73
CA ALA A 331 -9.25 -9.29 -18.37
C ALA A 331 -8.82 -7.91 -17.84
N PRO A 332 -7.52 -7.64 -17.62
CA PRO A 332 -7.09 -6.33 -17.12
C PRO A 332 -7.43 -5.18 -18.07
N PHE A 333 -7.30 -5.39 -19.39
CA PHE A 333 -7.38 -4.30 -20.36
C PHE A 333 -8.65 -4.33 -21.20
N ASN A 334 -8.80 -5.26 -22.14
CA ASN A 334 -9.89 -5.19 -23.14
C ASN A 334 -10.75 -6.44 -23.14
N GLY A 335 -12.07 -6.28 -23.16
CA GLY A 335 -12.99 -7.38 -23.46
C GLY A 335 -12.96 -8.46 -22.39
N GLY A 336 -13.54 -8.19 -21.21
CA GLY A 336 -13.63 -9.20 -20.14
C GLY A 336 -14.32 -10.47 -20.63
N GLY A 337 -15.46 -10.31 -21.32
CA GLY A 337 -16.12 -11.39 -22.06
C GLY A 337 -15.41 -11.73 -23.37
N MET A 338 -15.43 -10.79 -24.32
CA MET A 338 -14.94 -10.98 -25.68
C MET A 338 -14.12 -9.79 -26.20
N TYR A 339 -13.01 -10.08 -26.87
CA TYR A 339 -12.22 -9.08 -27.57
C TYR A 339 -12.04 -9.42 -29.06
N ILE A 340 -12.51 -8.53 -29.94
CA ILE A 340 -12.33 -8.61 -31.38
C ILE A 340 -11.34 -7.53 -31.81
N SER A 341 -10.25 -7.95 -32.46
CA SER A 341 -9.19 -7.04 -32.88
C SER A 341 -8.77 -7.25 -34.33
N SER A 342 -8.49 -6.15 -35.02
CA SER A 342 -8.00 -6.13 -36.40
C SER A 342 -6.66 -5.40 -36.48
N ILE A 343 -5.63 -6.05 -37.02
CA ILE A 343 -4.26 -5.52 -37.10
C ILE A 343 -3.91 -5.22 -38.57
N ARG A 344 -3.24 -4.09 -38.84
CA ARG A 344 -2.89 -3.65 -40.21
C ARG A 344 -4.15 -3.65 -41.11
N ARG A 345 -4.08 -4.17 -42.34
CA ARG A 345 -5.24 -4.28 -43.24
C ARG A 345 -6.28 -5.34 -42.81
N GLY A 346 -6.15 -5.94 -41.62
CA GLY A 346 -7.08 -6.95 -41.09
C GLY A 346 -8.52 -6.48 -40.95
N ALA A 347 -8.75 -5.17 -40.83
CA ALA A 347 -10.09 -4.59 -40.81
C ALA A 347 -10.77 -4.56 -42.19
N VAL A 348 -10.07 -4.94 -43.27
CA VAL A 348 -10.63 -4.88 -44.63
C VAL A 348 -11.36 -6.18 -44.97
N GLY A 349 -12.66 -6.07 -45.20
CA GLY A 349 -13.56 -7.16 -45.59
C GLY A 349 -14.01 -8.09 -44.45
N ASN A 350 -13.14 -8.41 -43.49
CA ASN A 350 -13.44 -9.37 -42.42
C ASN A 350 -14.61 -8.92 -41.54
N SER A 351 -15.45 -9.84 -41.06
CA SER A 351 -16.63 -9.49 -40.26
C SER A 351 -16.81 -10.43 -39.08
N VAL A 352 -17.49 -9.92 -38.06
CA VAL A 352 -17.90 -10.67 -36.88
C VAL A 352 -19.37 -10.43 -36.65
N ASP A 353 -20.11 -11.49 -36.39
CA ASP A 353 -21.55 -11.44 -36.17
C ASP A 353 -21.89 -12.11 -34.85
N ILE A 354 -22.47 -11.35 -33.92
CA ILE A 354 -22.82 -11.80 -32.57
C ILE A 354 -24.32 -11.71 -32.43
N GLN A 355 -24.98 -12.86 -32.25
CA GLN A 355 -26.44 -12.96 -32.25
C GLN A 355 -26.95 -13.66 -31.00
N SER A 356 -28.06 -13.16 -30.45
CA SER A 356 -28.82 -13.83 -29.39
C SER A 356 -27.96 -14.25 -28.19
N SER A 357 -26.94 -13.45 -27.84
CA SER A 357 -25.91 -13.84 -26.86
C SER A 357 -26.01 -12.99 -25.58
N ASN A 358 -25.60 -13.58 -24.46
CA ASN A 358 -25.68 -12.95 -23.15
C ASN A 358 -24.28 -12.73 -22.54
N PHE A 359 -24.02 -11.52 -22.06
CA PHE A 359 -22.81 -11.13 -21.36
C PHE A 359 -23.20 -10.67 -19.95
N THR A 360 -22.81 -11.43 -18.93
CA THR A 360 -23.17 -11.15 -17.53
C THR A 360 -21.95 -11.10 -16.62
N GLY A 361 -21.80 -10.05 -15.81
CA GLY A 361 -20.77 -10.03 -14.75
C GLY A 361 -19.32 -9.99 -15.24
N ASN A 362 -19.07 -9.69 -16.52
CA ASN A 362 -17.71 -9.65 -17.06
C ASN A 362 -17.02 -8.33 -16.69
N ASN A 363 -15.70 -8.37 -16.53
CA ASN A 363 -14.92 -7.24 -16.02
C ASN A 363 -13.65 -6.99 -16.84
N ALA A 364 -13.45 -5.75 -17.28
CA ALA A 364 -12.20 -5.25 -17.87
C ALA A 364 -12.17 -3.72 -17.88
N THR A 365 -10.99 -3.10 -17.97
CA THR A 365 -10.89 -1.63 -18.03
C THR A 365 -11.64 -1.03 -19.24
N TYR A 366 -11.49 -1.65 -20.41
CA TYR A 366 -12.10 -1.26 -21.68
C TYR A 366 -13.01 -2.38 -22.18
N GLY A 367 -14.30 -2.08 -22.40
CA GLY A 367 -15.31 -3.05 -22.81
C GLY A 367 -15.38 -4.26 -21.88
N GLY A 368 -15.92 -4.08 -20.68
CA GLY A 368 -16.11 -5.16 -19.70
C GLY A 368 -16.74 -6.43 -20.28
N ALA A 369 -17.71 -6.27 -21.18
CA ALA A 369 -18.33 -7.37 -21.93
C ALA A 369 -17.68 -7.61 -23.29
N LEU A 370 -17.62 -6.58 -24.14
CA LEU A 370 -17.27 -6.70 -25.56
C LEU A 370 -16.42 -5.51 -26.01
N VAL A 371 -15.32 -5.78 -26.71
CA VAL A 371 -14.55 -4.76 -27.45
C VAL A 371 -14.44 -5.15 -28.91
N LEU A 372 -14.79 -4.21 -29.80
CA LEU A 372 -14.53 -4.24 -31.24
C LEU A 372 -13.48 -3.17 -31.57
N LYS A 373 -12.29 -3.57 -32.03
CA LYS A 373 -11.18 -2.62 -32.23
C LYS A 373 -10.39 -2.85 -33.51
N SER A 374 -10.16 -1.78 -34.26
CA SER A 374 -9.16 -1.74 -35.34
C SER A 374 -7.92 -0.96 -34.91
N PHE A 375 -6.75 -1.48 -35.25
CA PHE A 375 -5.46 -0.76 -35.14
C PHE A 375 -5.06 -0.06 -36.45
N ALA A 376 -5.86 -0.19 -37.51
CA ALA A 376 -5.63 0.53 -38.75
C ALA A 376 -6.59 1.71 -38.89
N PHE A 377 -6.00 2.91 -38.95
CA PHE A 377 -6.65 4.16 -39.30
C PHE A 377 -6.97 4.21 -40.81
N SER A 378 -7.73 3.26 -41.33
CA SER A 378 -8.16 3.26 -42.73
C SER A 378 -9.58 3.81 -42.81
N LEU A 379 -9.72 5.07 -43.22
CA LEU A 379 -10.99 5.82 -43.26
C LEU A 379 -11.91 5.47 -44.45
N ASP A 380 -11.51 4.54 -45.32
CA ASP A 380 -12.28 4.21 -46.52
C ASP A 380 -13.43 3.22 -46.18
N ASN A 381 -14.63 3.77 -45.89
CA ASN A 381 -15.82 3.05 -45.40
C ASN A 381 -16.22 1.85 -46.26
N SER A 382 -16.00 1.96 -47.57
CA SER A 382 -16.35 0.93 -48.55
C SER A 382 -15.55 -0.37 -48.39
N SER A 383 -14.53 -0.36 -47.55
CA SER A 383 -13.61 -1.48 -47.34
C SER A 383 -13.59 -2.01 -45.90
N LEU A 384 -14.18 -1.33 -44.93
CA LEU A 384 -14.12 -1.69 -43.51
C LEU A 384 -15.05 -2.85 -43.14
N ALA A 385 -14.65 -3.58 -42.11
CA ALA A 385 -15.38 -4.66 -41.46
C ALA A 385 -16.77 -4.21 -40.99
N ASN A 386 -17.82 -4.88 -41.43
CA ASN A 386 -19.18 -4.70 -40.91
C ASN A 386 -19.39 -5.69 -39.76
N HIS A 387 -19.00 -5.30 -38.54
CA HIS A 387 -19.29 -6.12 -37.37
C HIS A 387 -20.76 -5.95 -36.97
N GLN A 388 -21.46 -7.03 -36.66
CA GLN A 388 -22.86 -7.03 -36.27
C GLN A 388 -23.02 -7.56 -34.84
N VAL A 389 -23.88 -6.89 -34.08
CA VAL A 389 -24.35 -7.28 -32.75
C VAL A 389 -25.87 -7.21 -32.78
N SER A 390 -26.54 -8.33 -32.53
CA SER A 390 -28.00 -8.38 -32.56
C SER A 390 -28.60 -9.26 -31.48
N ASP A 391 -29.72 -8.79 -30.95
CA ASP A 391 -30.52 -9.51 -29.95
C ASP A 391 -29.70 -9.92 -28.71
N CYS A 392 -28.77 -9.06 -28.28
CA CYS A 392 -27.84 -9.37 -27.20
C CYS A 392 -28.23 -8.70 -25.87
N MET A 393 -27.86 -9.37 -24.76
CA MET A 393 -28.02 -8.86 -23.40
C MET A 393 -26.65 -8.60 -22.76
N PHE A 394 -26.50 -7.43 -22.14
CA PHE A 394 -25.32 -7.01 -21.40
C PHE A 394 -25.75 -6.61 -19.99
N VAL A 395 -25.53 -7.49 -19.02
CA VAL A 395 -26.07 -7.34 -17.65
C VAL A 395 -24.95 -7.32 -16.61
N ARG A 396 -24.92 -6.30 -15.73
CA ARG A 396 -23.98 -6.24 -14.59
C ARG A 396 -22.50 -6.42 -14.97
N ASN A 397 -22.11 -5.99 -16.16
CA ASN A 397 -20.70 -5.96 -16.55
C ASN A 397 -20.04 -4.68 -16.03
N SER A 398 -18.74 -4.72 -15.83
CA SER A 398 -17.96 -3.58 -15.34
C SER A 398 -16.85 -3.24 -16.33
N GLY A 399 -16.82 -1.99 -16.78
CA GLY A 399 -15.69 -1.43 -17.50
C GLY A 399 -15.69 0.08 -17.50
N VAL A 400 -14.68 0.65 -16.84
CA VAL A 400 -14.51 2.10 -16.63
C VAL A 400 -14.55 2.89 -17.94
N SER A 401 -14.12 2.28 -19.05
CA SER A 401 -14.12 2.91 -20.37
C SER A 401 -14.90 2.05 -21.36
N GLY A 402 -16.19 1.90 -21.06
CA GLY A 402 -17.14 1.12 -21.85
C GLY A 402 -17.35 -0.31 -21.35
N VAL A 403 -18.59 -0.79 -21.41
CA VAL A 403 -18.98 -2.20 -21.26
C VAL A 403 -19.00 -2.87 -22.62
N VAL A 404 -19.59 -2.19 -23.60
CA VAL A 404 -19.42 -2.46 -25.03
C VAL A 404 -18.64 -1.30 -25.64
N SER A 405 -17.46 -1.56 -26.21
CA SER A 405 -16.60 -0.52 -26.77
C SER A 405 -16.30 -0.77 -28.26
N VAL A 406 -16.51 0.25 -29.11
CA VAL A 406 -16.27 0.20 -30.57
C VAL A 406 -15.25 1.25 -30.99
N TRP A 407 -14.07 0.81 -31.45
CA TRP A 407 -12.89 1.66 -31.64
C TRP A 407 -12.33 1.54 -33.06
N PHE A 408 -12.30 2.66 -33.77
CA PHE A 408 -11.83 2.80 -35.16
C PHE A 408 -12.40 1.77 -36.14
N VAL A 409 -13.65 1.32 -35.94
CA VAL A 409 -14.30 0.29 -36.77
C VAL A 409 -15.80 0.53 -36.85
N SER A 410 -16.44 0.10 -37.95
CA SER A 410 -17.90 0.20 -38.09
C SER A 410 -18.60 -0.99 -37.43
N ALA A 411 -19.70 -0.72 -36.72
CA ALA A 411 -20.50 -1.75 -36.08
C ALA A 411 -22.01 -1.52 -36.28
N TYR A 412 -22.77 -2.60 -36.42
CA TYR A 412 -24.22 -2.60 -36.62
C TYR A 412 -24.88 -3.24 -35.41
N PHE A 413 -25.67 -2.47 -34.68
CA PHE A 413 -26.54 -2.94 -33.62
C PHE A 413 -27.96 -3.10 -34.21
N ARG A 414 -28.44 -4.34 -34.28
CA ARG A 414 -29.75 -4.67 -34.85
C ARG A 414 -30.61 -5.45 -33.86
N GLY A 415 -31.91 -5.47 -34.11
CA GLY A 415 -32.85 -6.21 -33.25
C GLY A 415 -32.96 -5.58 -31.87
N SER A 416 -33.11 -6.38 -30.81
CA SER A 416 -33.29 -5.89 -29.43
C SER A 416 -32.03 -6.06 -28.59
N ASN A 417 -31.25 -4.99 -28.39
CA ASN A 417 -30.06 -5.03 -27.53
C ASN A 417 -30.34 -4.33 -26.21
N ASN A 418 -30.09 -5.04 -25.10
CA ASN A 418 -30.36 -4.54 -23.75
C ASN A 418 -29.08 -4.46 -22.91
N LEU A 419 -28.78 -3.25 -22.42
CA LEU A 419 -27.67 -2.94 -21.55
C LEU A 419 -28.22 -2.53 -20.18
N THR A 420 -28.18 -3.46 -19.22
CA THR A 420 -28.83 -3.32 -17.91
C THR A 420 -27.82 -3.42 -16.76
N GLU A 421 -27.93 -2.53 -15.76
CA GLU A 421 -27.17 -2.58 -14.49
C GLU A 421 -25.64 -2.62 -14.68
N ASN A 422 -25.11 -2.05 -15.77
CA ASN A 422 -23.67 -2.07 -15.99
C ASN A 422 -22.97 -0.90 -15.29
N TYR A 423 -21.70 -1.11 -14.94
CA TYR A 423 -20.82 -0.10 -14.36
C TYR A 423 -19.81 0.42 -15.39
N GLY A 424 -19.73 1.74 -15.54
CA GLY A 424 -19.03 2.48 -16.60
C GLY A 424 -19.94 2.87 -17.76
N ASN A 425 -19.39 3.31 -18.90
CA ASN A 425 -20.22 3.61 -20.07
C ASN A 425 -20.85 2.33 -20.61
N ALA A 426 -22.17 2.26 -20.77
CA ALA A 426 -22.76 1.00 -21.26
C ALA A 426 -22.37 0.72 -22.72
N LEU A 427 -22.44 1.74 -23.59
CA LEU A 427 -21.91 1.71 -24.95
C LEU A 427 -20.95 2.88 -25.17
N GLN A 428 -19.72 2.60 -25.56
CA GLN A 428 -18.71 3.60 -25.90
C GLN A 428 -18.26 3.44 -27.35
N VAL A 429 -18.21 4.56 -28.08
CA VAL A 429 -17.82 4.61 -29.49
C VAL A 429 -16.73 5.65 -29.66
N ILE A 430 -15.58 5.24 -30.20
CA ILE A 430 -14.39 6.07 -30.38
C ILE A 430 -13.93 6.03 -31.83
N GLY A 431 -13.88 7.21 -32.48
CA GLY A 431 -13.50 7.37 -33.88
C GLY A 431 -14.18 6.35 -34.80
N SER A 432 -15.47 6.07 -34.58
CA SER A 432 -16.20 4.96 -35.21
C SER A 432 -17.61 5.35 -35.62
N VAL A 433 -18.17 4.62 -36.59
CA VAL A 433 -19.57 4.76 -37.00
C VAL A 433 -20.34 3.55 -36.49
N VAL A 434 -21.38 3.79 -35.70
CA VAL A 434 -22.32 2.74 -35.27
C VAL A 434 -23.65 2.92 -35.98
N HIS A 435 -24.20 1.83 -36.49
CA HIS A 435 -25.54 1.79 -37.10
C HIS A 435 -26.50 1.16 -36.10
N LEU A 436 -27.57 1.86 -35.74
CA LEU A 436 -28.54 1.42 -34.74
C LEU A 436 -29.88 1.18 -35.44
N SER A 437 -30.47 0.01 -35.25
CA SER A 437 -31.81 -0.33 -35.79
C SER A 437 -32.53 -1.30 -34.85
N GLY A 438 -33.86 -1.23 -34.80
CA GLY A 438 -34.66 -2.03 -33.86
C GLY A 438 -34.80 -1.34 -32.50
N GLN A 439 -34.45 -2.02 -31.41
CA GLN A 439 -34.61 -1.53 -30.05
C GLN A 439 -33.28 -1.54 -29.28
N MET A 440 -32.92 -0.41 -28.69
CA MET A 440 -31.77 -0.25 -27.80
C MET A 440 -32.25 0.17 -26.43
N THR A 441 -32.00 -0.63 -25.39
CA THR A 441 -32.40 -0.31 -24.02
C THR A 441 -31.17 -0.14 -23.14
N PHE A 442 -31.10 0.99 -22.43
CA PHE A 442 -30.09 1.33 -21.45
C PHE A 442 -30.79 1.53 -20.10
N LEU A 443 -30.71 0.53 -19.22
CA LEU A 443 -31.44 0.49 -17.96
C LEU A 443 -30.49 0.46 -16.75
N ASN A 444 -30.63 1.40 -15.82
CA ASN A 444 -29.92 1.42 -14.54
C ASN A 444 -28.39 1.31 -14.66
N ASN A 445 -27.78 1.87 -15.71
CA ASN A 445 -26.32 1.90 -15.84
C ASN A 445 -25.73 3.06 -15.04
N SER A 446 -24.53 2.90 -14.49
CA SER A 446 -23.89 3.88 -13.60
C SER A 446 -22.39 4.01 -13.86
N GLY A 447 -21.80 5.20 -13.68
CA GLY A 447 -20.34 5.36 -13.68
C GLY A 447 -19.88 6.75 -13.20
N GLU A 448 -18.68 6.82 -12.63
CA GLU A 448 -18.15 7.96 -11.88
C GLU A 448 -17.90 9.20 -12.77
N ASP A 449 -17.52 8.98 -14.03
CA ASP A 449 -17.32 10.02 -15.06
C ASP A 449 -18.23 9.83 -16.31
N ASP A 450 -19.14 8.85 -16.27
CA ASP A 450 -19.63 8.20 -17.48
C ASP A 450 -21.05 8.56 -17.89
N SER A 451 -21.47 7.96 -18.99
CA SER A 451 -22.76 8.10 -19.68
C SER A 451 -23.23 6.72 -20.11
N ALA A 452 -24.53 6.47 -20.20
CA ALA A 452 -25.00 5.21 -20.75
C ALA A 452 -24.52 5.00 -22.21
N PHE A 453 -24.50 6.05 -23.02
CA PHE A 453 -24.02 6.03 -24.40
C PHE A 453 -23.01 7.17 -24.67
N GLN A 454 -21.76 6.81 -24.96
CA GLN A 454 -20.66 7.73 -25.16
C GLN A 454 -20.16 7.74 -26.61
N LEU A 455 -20.00 8.93 -27.19
CA LEU A 455 -19.45 9.17 -28.53
C LEU A 455 -18.22 10.10 -28.41
N LEU A 456 -17.04 9.62 -28.81
CA LEU A 456 -15.77 10.35 -28.68
C LEU A 456 -15.08 10.56 -30.03
N SER A 457 -14.30 11.64 -30.16
CA SER A 457 -13.53 11.98 -31.38
C SER A 457 -14.46 12.24 -32.58
N PHE A 458 -14.27 11.60 -33.73
CA PHE A 458 -15.12 11.74 -34.92
C PHE A 458 -16.27 10.71 -34.97
N SER A 459 -16.73 10.23 -33.82
CA SER A 459 -17.75 9.17 -33.78
C SER A 459 -19.13 9.64 -34.21
N GLN A 460 -19.89 8.75 -34.87
CA GLN A 460 -21.24 9.01 -35.35
C GLN A 460 -22.15 7.80 -35.09
N ALA A 461 -23.40 8.06 -34.71
CA ALA A 461 -24.47 7.08 -34.70
C ALA A 461 -25.44 7.31 -35.87
N VAL A 462 -25.59 6.29 -36.71
CA VAL A 462 -26.53 6.24 -37.82
C VAL A 462 -27.80 5.55 -37.35
N LEU A 463 -28.91 6.27 -37.41
CA LEU A 463 -30.22 5.84 -36.92
C LEU A 463 -31.03 5.25 -38.07
N GLY A 464 -31.44 4.00 -37.91
CA GLY A 464 -32.30 3.30 -38.87
C GLY A 464 -33.78 3.57 -38.65
N THR A 465 -34.59 3.35 -39.69
CA THR A 465 -36.04 3.55 -39.64
C THR A 465 -36.71 2.64 -38.60
N GLY A 466 -37.61 3.20 -37.80
CA GLY A 466 -38.32 2.48 -36.74
C GLY A 466 -37.49 2.24 -35.46
N LEU A 467 -36.35 2.91 -35.30
CA LEU A 467 -35.47 2.74 -34.15
C LEU A 467 -36.08 3.30 -32.85
N ILE A 468 -36.07 2.50 -31.79
CA ILE A 468 -36.45 2.91 -30.45
C ILE A 468 -35.24 2.79 -29.52
N ILE A 469 -34.79 3.91 -28.96
CA ILE A 469 -33.76 3.95 -27.92
C ILE A 469 -34.39 4.39 -26.61
N SER A 470 -34.12 3.69 -25.51
CA SER A 470 -34.64 4.03 -24.18
C SER A 470 -33.52 4.11 -23.15
N PHE A 471 -33.37 5.28 -22.52
CA PHE A 471 -32.47 5.53 -21.39
C PHE A 471 -33.30 5.67 -20.11
N ILE A 472 -33.23 4.68 -19.24
CA ILE A 472 -34.07 4.57 -18.04
C ILE A 472 -33.19 4.40 -16.80
N GLY A 473 -33.31 5.26 -15.80
CA GLY A 473 -32.65 5.07 -14.51
C GLY A 473 -31.12 5.16 -14.51
N ASN A 474 -30.50 5.69 -15.58
CA ASN A 474 -29.04 5.75 -15.70
C ASN A 474 -28.47 6.92 -14.90
N SER A 475 -27.26 6.77 -14.37
CA SER A 475 -26.57 7.84 -13.63
C SER A 475 -25.18 8.12 -14.21
N GLY A 476 -24.82 9.40 -14.35
CA GLY A 476 -23.55 9.80 -14.97
C GLY A 476 -23.11 11.22 -14.64
N ARG A 477 -21.84 11.56 -14.92
CA ARG A 477 -21.28 12.89 -14.58
C ARG A 477 -21.74 13.99 -15.52
N PHE A 478 -21.47 13.85 -16.82
CA PHE A 478 -21.78 14.87 -17.82
C PHE A 478 -22.95 14.52 -18.73
N GLY A 479 -23.32 13.25 -18.89
CA GLY A 479 -24.38 12.84 -19.81
C GLY A 479 -25.05 11.56 -19.36
N ALA A 480 -26.02 11.58 -18.43
CA ALA A 480 -26.54 10.34 -17.85
C ALA A 480 -27.07 9.34 -18.90
N GLY A 481 -27.68 9.84 -19.97
CA GLY A 481 -28.05 9.04 -21.14
C GLY A 481 -26.99 9.06 -22.23
N ILE A 482 -26.71 10.22 -22.82
CA ILE A 482 -25.79 10.40 -23.96
C ILE A 482 -24.72 11.46 -23.64
N TYR A 483 -23.46 11.13 -23.88
CA TYR A 483 -22.34 12.08 -23.86
C TYR A 483 -21.61 12.08 -25.19
N VAL A 484 -21.38 13.27 -25.73
CA VAL A 484 -20.64 13.47 -26.99
C VAL A 484 -19.49 14.42 -26.75
N GLU A 485 -18.29 13.95 -27.09
CA GLU A 485 -17.08 14.77 -27.13
C GLU A 485 -16.45 14.74 -28.52
N ASN A 486 -16.74 15.79 -29.28
CA ASN A 486 -16.22 15.95 -30.63
C ASN A 486 -14.87 16.67 -30.60
N GLN A 487 -13.85 16.01 -31.15
CA GLN A 487 -12.58 16.64 -31.50
C GLN A 487 -12.49 16.74 -33.02
N TYR A 488 -12.48 17.97 -33.53
CA TYR A 488 -12.31 18.23 -34.96
C TYR A 488 -10.84 17.99 -35.33
N ASP A 489 -10.55 16.87 -36.00
CA ASP A 489 -9.26 16.63 -36.63
C ASP A 489 -9.32 16.98 -38.12
N SER A 490 -8.60 18.02 -38.52
CA SER A 490 -8.51 18.47 -39.92
C SER A 490 -7.81 17.46 -40.83
N ALA A 491 -7.03 16.52 -40.28
CA ALA A 491 -6.37 15.46 -41.05
C ALA A 491 -7.32 14.33 -41.49
N VAL A 492 -8.50 14.23 -40.88
CA VAL A 492 -9.53 13.21 -41.14
C VAL A 492 -10.67 13.74 -42.04
N GLY A 493 -10.67 15.04 -42.32
CA GLY A 493 -11.77 15.83 -42.89
C GLY A 493 -12.14 15.60 -44.38
N GLY A 494 -11.97 14.40 -44.92
CA GLY A 494 -12.32 14.10 -46.31
C GLY A 494 -13.54 13.20 -46.52
N SER A 495 -13.90 12.34 -45.56
CA SER A 495 -14.88 11.25 -45.81
C SER A 495 -15.99 11.11 -44.76
N TYR A 496 -15.84 11.74 -43.59
CA TYR A 496 -16.92 11.81 -42.60
C TYR A 496 -16.98 13.22 -42.03
N PRO A 497 -18.17 13.83 -42.00
CA PRO A 497 -18.35 15.05 -41.23
C PRO A 497 -18.26 14.72 -39.75
N SER A 498 -17.07 14.86 -39.17
CA SER A 498 -16.80 14.73 -37.73
C SER A 498 -17.63 15.70 -36.86
N ALA A 499 -18.39 16.59 -37.49
CA ALA A 499 -19.24 17.58 -36.85
C ALA A 499 -20.67 17.10 -36.53
N CYS A 500 -21.14 15.96 -37.08
CA CYS A 500 -22.49 15.46 -36.83
C CYS A 500 -22.52 14.09 -36.14
N PHE A 501 -22.96 14.08 -34.88
CA PHE A 501 -22.97 12.87 -34.03
C PHE A 501 -24.17 11.94 -34.31
N LEU A 502 -25.27 12.45 -34.88
CA LEU A 502 -26.43 11.68 -35.33
C LEU A 502 -26.66 11.88 -36.83
N ARG A 503 -27.11 10.82 -37.50
CA ARG A 503 -27.51 10.84 -38.91
C ARG A 503 -28.59 9.81 -39.19
N HIS A 504 -29.60 10.14 -39.98
CA HIS A 504 -30.57 9.15 -40.46
C HIS A 504 -29.99 8.30 -41.60
N GLU A 505 -30.30 7.01 -41.65
CA GLU A 505 -29.74 6.09 -42.66
C GLU A 505 -30.07 6.48 -44.11
N GLU A 506 -31.30 6.94 -44.34
CA GLU A 506 -31.78 7.46 -45.64
C GLU A 506 -31.38 8.93 -45.92
N TYR A 507 -30.51 9.54 -45.10
CA TYR A 507 -30.05 10.93 -45.26
C TYR A 507 -31.17 12.00 -45.24
N LYS A 508 -32.30 11.71 -44.57
CA LYS A 508 -33.39 12.66 -44.31
C LYS A 508 -32.97 13.78 -43.37
N ALA A 509 -33.64 14.93 -43.48
CA ALA A 509 -33.49 16.03 -42.54
C ALA A 509 -34.13 15.69 -41.17
N PRO A 510 -33.59 16.18 -40.02
CA PRO A 510 -34.11 15.89 -38.69
C PRO A 510 -35.60 16.11 -38.47
N GLU A 511 -36.21 17.07 -39.17
CA GLU A 511 -37.64 17.35 -39.12
C GLU A 511 -38.51 16.22 -39.68
N GLU A 512 -37.93 15.32 -40.48
CA GLU A 512 -38.59 14.18 -41.12
C GLU A 512 -38.34 12.85 -40.37
N TRP A 513 -37.67 12.88 -39.21
CA TRP A 513 -37.31 11.68 -38.42
C TRP A 513 -38.46 11.18 -37.52
N GLU A 514 -39.71 11.26 -37.99
CA GLU A 514 -40.90 10.87 -37.20
C GLU A 514 -40.96 9.36 -36.87
N ASP A 515 -40.13 8.56 -37.52
CA ASP A 515 -40.02 7.11 -37.39
C ASP A 515 -38.98 6.67 -36.34
N ILE A 516 -38.32 7.61 -35.65
CA ILE A 516 -37.31 7.35 -34.63
C ILE A 516 -37.79 7.86 -33.27
N THR A 517 -37.58 7.09 -32.22
CA THR A 517 -37.92 7.47 -30.84
C THR A 517 -36.73 7.31 -29.91
N VAL A 518 -36.38 8.37 -29.17
CA VAL A 518 -35.36 8.35 -28.13
C VAL A 518 -35.95 8.84 -26.81
N ARG A 519 -36.09 7.91 -25.85
CA ARG A 519 -36.74 8.13 -24.56
C ARG A 519 -35.73 8.35 -23.45
N PHE A 520 -35.99 9.33 -22.57
CA PHE A 520 -35.23 9.55 -21.34
C PHE A 520 -36.16 9.62 -20.12
N SER A 521 -36.00 8.70 -19.17
CA SER A 521 -36.78 8.71 -17.92
C SER A 521 -35.91 8.33 -16.71
N GLU A 522 -36.15 8.96 -15.56
CA GLU A 522 -35.50 8.62 -14.28
C GLU A 522 -33.96 8.67 -14.28
N ASN A 523 -33.34 9.35 -15.25
CA ASN A 523 -31.89 9.45 -15.33
C ASN A 523 -31.35 10.56 -14.40
N ARG A 524 -30.12 10.42 -13.93
CA ARG A 524 -29.45 11.34 -12.98
C ARG A 524 -28.09 11.80 -13.51
N ALA A 525 -27.99 13.05 -13.95
CA ALA A 525 -26.71 13.68 -14.30
C ALA A 525 -26.16 14.51 -13.13
N ILE A 526 -24.85 14.45 -12.83
CA ILE A 526 -24.23 15.15 -11.68
C ILE A 526 -23.80 16.60 -12.00
N LEU A 527 -23.25 16.84 -13.19
CA LEU A 527 -22.69 18.13 -13.60
C LEU A 527 -23.36 18.75 -14.85
N ALA A 528 -24.18 17.99 -15.59
CA ALA A 528 -24.86 18.52 -16.77
C ALA A 528 -26.27 17.93 -16.99
N SER A 529 -26.56 17.39 -18.17
CA SER A 529 -27.90 16.97 -18.61
C SER A 529 -27.91 15.50 -19.07
N ASN A 530 -29.08 14.96 -19.37
CA ASN A 530 -29.19 13.61 -19.93
C ASN A 530 -28.50 13.43 -21.28
N LEU A 531 -28.57 14.45 -22.13
CA LEU A 531 -27.79 14.57 -23.37
C LEU A 531 -26.81 15.73 -23.18
N TYR A 532 -25.52 15.48 -23.36
CA TYR A 532 -24.49 16.51 -23.27
C TYR A 532 -23.55 16.48 -24.46
N LEU A 533 -23.30 17.67 -25.01
CA LEU A 533 -22.44 17.89 -26.17
C LEU A 533 -21.31 18.87 -25.80
N SER A 534 -20.05 18.43 -25.87
CA SER A 534 -18.90 19.27 -25.51
C SER A 534 -18.66 20.43 -26.49
N ARG A 535 -19.00 20.23 -27.77
CA ARG A 535 -18.93 21.20 -28.86
C ARG A 535 -19.84 20.77 -30.02
N LEU A 536 -20.67 21.67 -30.52
CA LEU A 536 -21.44 21.49 -31.75
C LEU A 536 -20.92 22.45 -32.83
N ASP A 537 -20.41 21.91 -33.95
CA ASP A 537 -20.02 22.71 -35.11
C ASP A 537 -21.11 22.60 -36.19
N TRP A 538 -22.11 23.47 -36.08
CA TRP A 538 -23.33 23.40 -36.90
C TRP A 538 -23.07 23.62 -38.40
N GLU A 539 -22.12 24.48 -38.75
CA GLU A 539 -21.75 24.74 -40.15
C GLU A 539 -21.10 23.50 -40.79
N ALA A 540 -20.32 22.75 -40.02
CA ALA A 540 -19.72 21.51 -40.48
C ALA A 540 -20.71 20.32 -40.54
N CYS A 541 -21.73 20.24 -39.66
CA CYS A 541 -22.82 19.26 -39.81
C CYS A 541 -23.76 19.59 -40.98
N SER A 542 -24.05 20.88 -41.26
CA SER A 542 -24.95 21.26 -42.36
C SER A 542 -24.34 21.05 -43.76
N SER A 543 -23.04 21.33 -43.93
CA SER A 543 -22.32 21.16 -45.21
C SER A 543 -22.14 19.71 -45.68
N SER A 544 -22.36 18.74 -44.79
CA SER A 544 -22.24 17.32 -45.09
C SER A 544 -23.50 16.68 -45.68
N PHE A 545 -24.64 17.32 -45.51
CA PHE A 545 -25.82 16.99 -46.28
C PHE A 545 -25.64 17.71 -47.62
N HIS A 546 -25.42 16.97 -48.71
CA HIS A 546 -25.13 17.48 -50.06
C HIS A 546 -26.25 18.33 -50.71
N TYR A 547 -27.20 18.82 -49.91
CA TYR A 547 -28.35 19.60 -50.34
C TYR A 547 -28.43 20.90 -49.56
N THR A 548 -28.70 21.99 -50.28
CA THR A 548 -28.97 23.35 -49.81
C THR A 548 -30.27 23.41 -48.99
N PHE A 549 -30.32 22.71 -47.86
CA PHE A 549 -31.35 22.93 -46.86
C PHE A 549 -31.01 24.21 -46.10
N LYS A 550 -31.95 25.17 -46.09
CA LYS A 550 -31.92 26.32 -45.18
C LYS A 550 -32.14 25.81 -43.76
N PHE A 551 -31.11 25.21 -43.17
CA PHE A 551 -31.17 24.80 -41.79
C PHE A 551 -31.31 26.02 -40.88
N LEU A 552 -32.15 25.86 -39.86
CA LEU A 552 -32.50 26.88 -38.87
C LEU A 552 -31.23 27.43 -38.19
N LYS A 553 -31.23 28.74 -37.95
CA LYS A 553 -30.06 29.51 -37.52
C LYS A 553 -29.67 29.32 -36.05
N ASN A 554 -30.43 28.56 -35.26
CA ASN A 554 -30.36 28.63 -33.80
C ASN A 554 -29.98 27.31 -33.12
N ARG A 555 -29.22 27.45 -32.04
CA ARG A 555 -28.73 26.34 -31.21
C ARG A 555 -29.87 25.56 -30.56
N ASP A 556 -30.97 26.22 -30.20
CA ASP A 556 -32.11 25.61 -29.48
C ASP A 556 -32.90 24.57 -30.30
N ASP A 557 -32.59 24.39 -31.59
CA ASP A 557 -33.36 23.55 -32.52
C ASP A 557 -33.08 22.03 -32.39
N ILE A 558 -32.03 21.58 -31.68
CA ILE A 558 -31.83 20.12 -31.50
C ILE A 558 -32.94 19.52 -30.64
N ILE A 559 -33.41 20.23 -29.61
CA ILE A 559 -34.45 19.74 -28.70
C ILE A 559 -35.82 19.72 -29.39
N SER A 560 -36.00 20.51 -30.45
CA SER A 560 -37.24 20.55 -31.22
C SER A 560 -37.34 19.42 -32.25
N TRP A 561 -36.31 18.58 -32.41
CA TRP A 561 -36.41 17.40 -33.28
C TRP A 561 -37.51 16.46 -32.76
N PRO A 562 -38.33 15.87 -33.67
CA PRO A 562 -39.49 15.06 -33.29
C PRO A 562 -39.13 13.73 -32.60
N ILE A 563 -37.84 13.39 -32.48
CA ILE A 563 -37.36 12.11 -31.95
C ILE A 563 -37.32 12.03 -30.42
N TRP A 564 -37.39 13.15 -29.69
CA TRP A 564 -37.12 13.18 -28.25
C TRP A 564 -38.39 13.00 -27.42
N GLU A 565 -38.39 11.99 -26.54
CA GLU A 565 -39.39 11.82 -25.49
C GLU A 565 -38.73 11.98 -24.11
N LEU A 566 -38.99 13.11 -23.44
CA LEU A 566 -38.38 13.46 -22.15
C LEU A 566 -39.40 13.25 -21.02
N GLY A 567 -39.09 12.38 -20.06
CA GLY A 567 -39.90 12.17 -18.85
C GLY A 567 -39.63 13.19 -17.75
N ASP A 568 -40.64 13.46 -16.92
CA ASP A 568 -40.60 14.49 -15.87
C ASP A 568 -39.68 14.16 -14.67
N SER A 569 -39.24 12.90 -14.52
CA SER A 569 -38.51 12.39 -13.34
C SER A 569 -36.98 12.43 -13.45
N ASN A 570 -36.43 13.12 -14.46
CA ASN A 570 -34.99 13.20 -14.66
C ASN A 570 -34.34 14.25 -13.73
N VAL A 571 -33.25 13.90 -13.04
CA VAL A 571 -32.49 14.80 -12.13
C VAL A 571 -31.26 15.33 -12.86
N ASN A 572 -31.24 16.64 -13.17
CA ASN A 572 -30.18 17.28 -13.98
C ASN A 572 -29.68 18.57 -13.32
N THR A 573 -28.42 18.92 -13.59
CA THR A 573 -27.69 19.99 -12.89
C THR A 573 -27.29 21.17 -13.77
N GLY A 574 -27.88 21.26 -14.97
CA GLY A 574 -27.96 22.47 -15.79
C GLY A 574 -26.71 23.37 -15.84
N TYR A 575 -25.83 23.15 -16.81
CA TYR A 575 -25.00 24.25 -17.33
C TYR A 575 -25.30 24.45 -18.81
N SER A 576 -26.06 25.50 -19.13
CA SER A 576 -26.02 26.12 -20.46
C SER A 576 -25.21 27.39 -20.36
N ASP A 577 -23.98 27.37 -20.87
CA ASP A 577 -23.26 28.62 -21.12
C ASP A 577 -23.92 29.33 -22.32
N PRO A 578 -24.48 30.55 -22.16
CA PRO A 578 -25.02 31.31 -23.28
C PRO A 578 -23.93 31.72 -24.28
N THR A 579 -22.66 31.72 -23.86
CA THR A 579 -21.50 32.19 -24.64
C THR A 579 -20.65 31.06 -25.24
N SER A 580 -20.83 29.80 -24.81
CA SER A 580 -20.10 28.63 -25.32
C SER A 580 -21.04 27.69 -26.08
N PRO A 581 -20.63 27.05 -27.19
CA PRO A 581 -21.48 26.21 -28.08
C PRO A 581 -21.98 24.87 -27.47
N ARG A 582 -22.15 24.75 -26.16
CA ARG A 582 -22.43 23.50 -25.40
C ARG A 582 -23.91 23.25 -25.11
N LEU A 583 -24.60 22.42 -25.86
CA LEU A 583 -26.06 22.24 -25.72
C LEU A 583 -26.45 21.36 -24.51
N ALA A 584 -27.48 21.77 -23.75
CA ALA A 584 -28.06 21.04 -22.60
C ALA A 584 -29.59 21.23 -22.53
N VAL A 585 -30.33 20.24 -22.01
CA VAL A 585 -31.82 20.23 -21.89
C VAL A 585 -32.21 20.35 -20.40
N GLN A 586 -33.09 21.30 -19.97
CA GLN A 586 -33.05 21.93 -18.62
C GLN A 586 -34.38 22.08 -17.80
N THR A 587 -34.27 22.27 -16.47
CA THR A 587 -35.16 23.03 -15.53
C THR A 587 -34.38 24.18 -14.84
N SER A 588 -34.99 25.34 -14.52
CA SER A 588 -34.27 26.59 -14.13
C SER A 588 -34.29 26.91 -12.63
N VAL A 589 -33.23 27.55 -12.12
CA VAL A 589 -33.10 27.95 -10.70
C VAL A 589 -34.03 29.13 -10.38
N LYS A 590 -34.87 28.98 -9.34
CA LYS A 590 -35.81 30.00 -8.85
C LYS A 590 -35.28 30.77 -7.63
N THR A 591 -34.55 30.12 -6.71
CA THR A 591 -34.09 30.76 -5.45
C THR A 591 -32.75 30.21 -4.98
N LEU A 592 -31.89 31.09 -4.42
CA LEU A 592 -30.62 30.72 -3.77
C LEU A 592 -30.73 30.95 -2.25
N ILE A 593 -30.25 30.00 -1.45
CA ILE A 593 -30.24 30.08 0.03
C ILE A 593 -28.80 30.05 0.53
N THR A 594 -28.44 30.90 1.50
CA THR A 594 -27.13 30.95 2.17
C THR A 594 -27.28 30.81 3.69
N GLY A 595 -26.42 30.02 4.34
CA GLY A 595 -26.49 29.77 5.78
C GLY A 595 -25.93 30.87 6.70
N ASN A 596 -24.97 31.69 6.23
CA ASN A 596 -24.24 32.65 7.07
C ASN A 596 -24.60 34.11 6.72
N THR A 597 -24.86 34.93 7.74
CA THR A 597 -25.21 36.36 7.58
C THR A 597 -24.00 37.31 7.64
N THR A 598 -22.88 36.86 8.22
CA THR A 598 -21.69 37.67 8.50
C THR A 598 -20.42 36.82 8.38
N VAL A 599 -19.40 37.32 7.68
CA VAL A 599 -18.12 36.65 7.41
C VAL A 599 -16.96 37.56 7.85
N ARG A 600 -16.08 37.07 8.73
CA ARG A 600 -14.84 37.77 9.11
C ARG A 600 -13.69 37.27 8.23
N ALA A 601 -12.98 38.17 7.56
CA ALA A 601 -11.92 37.81 6.64
C ALA A 601 -10.73 38.78 6.68
N TRP A 602 -9.54 38.25 6.41
CA TRP A 602 -8.31 39.02 6.16
C TRP A 602 -7.86 38.81 4.70
N PRO A 603 -6.94 39.66 4.19
CA PRO A 603 -6.49 39.55 2.80
C PRO A 603 -5.78 38.22 2.50
N GLY A 604 -6.31 37.46 1.54
CA GLY A 604 -5.82 36.14 1.14
C GLY A 604 -6.55 34.94 1.77
N LEU A 605 -7.52 35.16 2.67
CA LEU A 605 -8.25 34.08 3.33
C LEU A 605 -9.09 33.24 2.34
N ARG A 606 -8.94 31.90 2.39
CA ARG A 606 -9.87 30.93 1.79
C ARG A 606 -11.06 30.69 2.74
N TYR A 607 -12.24 31.17 2.39
CA TYR A 607 -13.45 31.04 3.21
C TYR A 607 -14.47 30.08 2.58
N THR A 608 -15.18 29.31 3.42
CA THR A 608 -16.18 28.33 2.96
C THR A 608 -17.60 28.81 3.25
N ILE A 609 -18.43 28.98 2.21
CA ILE A 609 -19.85 29.30 2.35
C ILE A 609 -20.72 28.12 1.97
N VAL A 610 -21.83 28.02 2.70
CA VAL A 610 -22.84 26.99 2.53
C VAL A 610 -24.01 27.53 1.69
N MET A 611 -24.30 26.90 0.54
CA MET A 611 -25.30 27.36 -0.44
C MET A 611 -26.19 26.23 -0.96
N ALA A 612 -27.43 26.57 -1.34
CA ALA A 612 -28.35 25.68 -2.05
C ALA A 612 -29.16 26.43 -3.12
N GLY A 613 -29.33 25.81 -4.30
CA GLY A 613 -30.24 26.25 -5.35
C GLY A 613 -31.56 25.48 -5.33
N ILE A 614 -32.68 26.18 -5.51
CA ILE A 614 -34.03 25.62 -5.59
C ILE A 614 -34.64 26.00 -6.95
N ASP A 615 -35.17 25.04 -7.70
CA ASP A 615 -35.78 25.24 -9.02
C ASP A 615 -37.25 25.71 -8.97
N GLN A 616 -37.90 25.84 -10.13
CA GLN A 616 -39.32 26.23 -10.20
C GLN A 616 -40.31 25.23 -9.58
N TYR A 617 -39.90 23.98 -9.36
CA TYR A 617 -40.69 22.90 -8.77
C TYR A 617 -40.39 22.68 -7.28
N ASN A 618 -39.61 23.58 -6.69
CA ASN A 618 -39.20 23.53 -5.29
C ASN A 618 -38.28 22.34 -4.95
N THR A 619 -37.58 21.80 -5.95
CA THR A 619 -36.56 20.75 -5.81
C THR A 619 -35.15 21.34 -5.76
N SER A 620 -34.27 20.71 -4.98
CA SER A 620 -32.86 21.10 -4.94
C SER A 620 -32.23 20.85 -6.30
N THR A 621 -31.59 21.89 -6.84
CA THR A 621 -30.97 21.85 -8.17
C THR A 621 -29.58 22.45 -8.10
N THR A 622 -28.78 22.17 -9.13
CA THR A 622 -27.49 22.83 -9.31
C THR A 622 -27.68 24.21 -9.91
N ALA A 623 -26.89 25.17 -9.47
CA ALA A 623 -26.91 26.54 -9.96
C ALA A 623 -25.50 27.07 -10.18
N LEU A 624 -25.31 27.86 -11.23
CA LEU A 624 -24.12 28.71 -11.37
C LEU A 624 -24.41 30.08 -10.79
N ALA A 625 -23.52 30.55 -9.91
CA ALA A 625 -23.68 31.85 -9.27
C ALA A 625 -22.40 32.69 -9.40
N ARG A 626 -22.57 34.00 -9.57
CA ARG A 626 -21.51 35.00 -9.55
C ARG A 626 -21.49 35.74 -8.22
N LEU A 627 -20.31 36.03 -7.71
CA LEU A 627 -20.08 36.80 -6.49
C LEU A 627 -19.80 38.28 -6.83
N HIS A 628 -20.56 39.20 -6.25
CA HIS A 628 -20.37 40.65 -6.38
C HIS A 628 -20.19 41.31 -5.02
N PHE A 629 -19.17 42.17 -4.86
CA PHE A 629 -18.98 42.97 -3.64
C PHE A 629 -19.58 44.38 -3.80
N ARG A 630 -20.34 44.84 -2.79
CA ARG A 630 -20.83 46.20 -2.66
C ARG A 630 -20.24 46.84 -1.39
N PRO A 631 -19.28 47.78 -1.52
CA PRO A 631 -18.63 48.42 -0.37
C PRO A 631 -19.58 49.32 0.41
N ASN A 632 -19.30 49.52 1.70
CA ASN A 632 -19.95 50.53 2.52
C ASN A 632 -19.38 51.94 2.26
N ASN A 633 -20.17 53.00 2.52
CA ASN A 633 -19.76 54.39 2.26
C ASN A 633 -18.44 54.82 2.96
N ALA A 634 -18.08 54.20 4.09
CA ALA A 634 -16.83 54.46 4.83
C ALA A 634 -15.59 53.78 4.22
N THR A 635 -15.76 52.95 3.18
CA THR A 635 -14.72 52.12 2.54
C THR A 635 -14.52 52.45 1.05
N GLN A 636 -14.95 53.63 0.59
CA GLN A 636 -14.70 54.10 -0.78
C GLN A 636 -13.19 54.16 -1.05
N GLY A 637 -12.69 53.20 -1.84
CA GLY A 637 -11.25 53.02 -2.13
C GLY A 637 -10.74 51.59 -1.90
N ILE A 638 -11.53 50.72 -1.27
CA ILE A 638 -11.22 49.30 -1.04
C ILE A 638 -11.80 48.45 -2.19
N GLY A 639 -10.93 47.89 -3.03
CA GLY A 639 -11.32 46.90 -4.05
C GLY A 639 -11.25 45.49 -3.46
N ILE A 640 -12.36 44.74 -3.47
CA ILE A 640 -12.38 43.33 -3.05
C ILE A 640 -12.67 42.45 -4.26
N ARG A 641 -11.78 41.47 -4.51
CA ARG A 641 -11.97 40.47 -5.57
C ARG A 641 -12.10 39.08 -4.95
N PHE A 642 -13.01 38.28 -5.51
CA PHE A 642 -13.19 36.88 -5.16
C PHE A 642 -12.57 35.99 -6.23
N THR A 643 -12.00 34.85 -5.83
CA THR A 643 -11.61 33.79 -6.76
C THR A 643 -12.11 32.42 -6.29
N PRO A 644 -12.77 31.64 -7.16
CA PRO A 644 -13.28 32.05 -8.48
C PRO A 644 -14.45 33.05 -8.35
N GLU A 645 -14.61 33.95 -9.33
CA GLU A 645 -15.72 34.91 -9.37
C GLU A 645 -17.09 34.23 -9.66
N VAL A 646 -17.03 33.02 -10.22
CA VAL A 646 -18.18 32.18 -10.60
C VAL A 646 -18.05 30.81 -9.93
N ILE A 647 -19.12 30.33 -9.32
CA ILE A 647 -19.18 29.09 -8.55
C ILE A 647 -20.33 28.19 -9.00
N ILE A 648 -20.15 26.86 -8.88
CA ILE A 648 -21.19 25.85 -9.14
C ILE A 648 -21.72 25.34 -7.79
N ILE A 649 -23.02 25.47 -7.56
CA ILE A 649 -23.80 24.97 -6.41
C ILE A 649 -24.43 23.65 -6.86
N GLY A 650 -24.28 22.53 -6.16
CA GLY A 650 -24.83 21.21 -6.57
C GLY A 650 -26.22 20.87 -5.97
N PRO A 651 -26.80 19.69 -6.27
CA PRO A 651 -28.04 19.19 -5.69
C PRO A 651 -27.75 17.91 -4.91
N ASP A 652 -27.37 18.02 -3.64
CA ASP A 652 -27.30 16.84 -2.78
C ASP A 652 -28.48 16.85 -1.80
N PRO A 653 -29.45 15.92 -1.94
CA PRO A 653 -30.54 15.77 -0.99
C PRO A 653 -30.15 15.02 0.30
N THR A 654 -28.92 14.48 0.44
CA THR A 654 -28.59 13.56 1.53
C THR A 654 -27.66 14.10 2.62
N SER A 655 -27.02 15.25 2.43
CA SER A 655 -26.02 15.76 3.38
C SER A 655 -26.24 17.18 3.91
N GLY A 656 -27.26 17.89 3.43
CA GLY A 656 -27.48 19.28 3.83
C GLY A 656 -26.39 20.21 3.27
N LEU A 657 -26.81 21.21 2.49
CA LEU A 657 -26.12 22.49 2.40
C LEU A 657 -24.66 22.41 1.85
N LEU A 658 -24.45 22.63 0.55
CA LEU A 658 -23.11 22.54 -0.08
C LEU A 658 -22.15 23.62 0.38
N THR A 659 -20.99 23.22 0.90
CA THR A 659 -19.84 24.07 1.23
C THR A 659 -18.98 24.34 -0.02
N LYS A 660 -18.65 25.62 -0.29
CA LYS A 660 -17.73 26.05 -1.36
C LYS A 660 -16.70 27.06 -0.87
N HIS A 661 -15.44 26.87 -1.26
CA HIS A 661 -14.32 27.73 -0.91
C HIS A 661 -14.14 28.89 -1.90
N PHE A 662 -13.83 30.09 -1.41
CA PHE A 662 -13.39 31.22 -2.22
C PHE A 662 -12.31 32.03 -1.49
N THR A 663 -11.42 32.67 -2.25
CA THR A 663 -10.35 33.51 -1.71
C THR A 663 -10.72 34.99 -1.82
N VAL A 664 -10.47 35.76 -0.76
CA VAL A 664 -10.71 37.21 -0.71
C VAL A 664 -9.40 37.98 -0.95
N TYR A 665 -9.32 38.76 -2.02
CA TYR A 665 -8.19 39.67 -2.28
C TYR A 665 -8.57 41.12 -2.00
N HIS A 666 -7.60 41.89 -1.50
CA HIS A 666 -7.74 43.32 -1.23
C HIS A 666 -6.81 44.13 -2.14
N GLU A 667 -7.36 45.12 -2.85
CA GLU A 667 -6.63 46.08 -3.68
C GLU A 667 -6.61 47.43 -2.93
N ILE A 668 -5.42 47.88 -2.52
CA ILE A 668 -5.26 49.10 -1.71
C ILE A 668 -4.90 50.28 -2.60
N GLU A 669 -5.76 51.30 -2.65
CA GLU A 669 -5.35 52.66 -3.01
C GLU A 669 -5.22 53.51 -1.74
N ASN A 670 -3.98 53.68 -1.25
CA ASN A 670 -3.61 54.72 -0.27
C ASN A 670 -4.21 54.65 1.15
N ILE A 671 -4.24 53.48 1.79
CA ILE A 671 -4.65 53.35 3.21
C ILE A 671 -3.50 52.83 4.08
N SER A 672 -3.14 53.58 5.13
CA SER A 672 -2.25 53.09 6.19
C SER A 672 -2.91 51.91 6.92
N SER A 673 -2.18 50.83 7.15
CA SER A 673 -2.61 49.50 7.66
C SER A 673 -3.49 49.46 8.93
N LYS A 674 -3.78 50.61 9.56
CA LYS A 674 -4.52 50.73 10.82
C LYS A 674 -6.05 50.72 10.71
N THR A 675 -6.65 50.65 9.52
CA THR A 675 -8.11 50.82 9.32
C THR A 675 -8.88 49.59 8.84
N ILE A 676 -8.25 48.41 8.72
CA ILE A 676 -8.89 47.19 8.18
C ILE A 676 -9.89 46.55 9.16
N ALA A 677 -9.86 46.90 10.45
CA ALA A 677 -10.76 46.34 11.46
C ALA A 677 -12.17 46.96 11.39
N GLY A 678 -13.17 46.21 10.91
CA GLY A 678 -14.58 46.63 10.89
C GLY A 678 -15.41 46.11 9.69
N PRO A 679 -16.71 46.47 9.59
CA PRO A 679 -17.58 46.01 8.51
C PRO A 679 -17.26 46.69 7.17
N LEU A 680 -16.80 45.90 6.20
CA LEU A 680 -16.33 46.35 4.88
C LEU A 680 -17.48 46.55 3.88
N GLY A 681 -18.51 45.70 3.88
CA GLY A 681 -19.62 45.81 2.91
C GLY A 681 -20.49 44.56 2.80
N HIS A 682 -21.30 44.49 1.74
CA HIS A 682 -22.16 43.36 1.42
C HIS A 682 -21.63 42.56 0.23
N VAL A 683 -21.63 41.23 0.35
CA VAL A 683 -21.42 40.32 -0.78
C VAL A 683 -22.79 39.86 -1.28
N ILE A 684 -23.00 39.96 -2.59
CA ILE A 684 -24.21 39.57 -3.29
C ILE A 684 -23.87 38.35 -4.16
N LEU A 685 -24.56 37.25 -3.92
CA LEU A 685 -24.53 36.05 -4.73
C LEU A 685 -25.66 36.14 -5.75
N GLN A 686 -25.39 36.01 -7.04
CA GLN A 686 -26.41 36.14 -8.10
C GLN A 686 -26.36 34.92 -9.03
N SER A 687 -27.50 34.25 -9.25
CA SER A 687 -27.60 33.19 -10.27
C SER A 687 -27.31 33.75 -11.67
N LEU A 688 -26.51 33.01 -12.45
CA LEU A 688 -26.23 33.33 -13.86
C LEU A 688 -27.35 32.90 -14.81
N ASP A 689 -28.33 32.13 -14.32
CA ASP A 689 -29.44 31.57 -15.12
C ASP A 689 -30.66 32.51 -15.22
N THR A 690 -30.65 33.64 -14.51
CA THR A 690 -31.77 34.59 -14.43
C THR A 690 -31.41 35.94 -15.04
N THR A 691 -32.25 36.48 -15.93
CA THR A 691 -32.04 37.80 -16.56
C THR A 691 -32.39 38.98 -15.63
N THR A 692 -33.03 38.73 -14.48
CA THR A 692 -33.48 39.76 -13.53
C THR A 692 -32.72 39.69 -12.20
N ILE A 693 -32.08 40.78 -11.80
CA ILE A 693 -31.19 40.90 -10.62
C ILE A 693 -31.90 40.57 -9.28
N GLU A 694 -33.22 40.68 -9.20
CA GLU A 694 -33.97 40.47 -7.95
C GLU A 694 -34.35 39.00 -7.69
N VAL A 695 -34.37 38.14 -8.71
CA VAL A 695 -34.74 36.73 -8.58
C VAL A 695 -33.47 35.89 -8.46
N GLY A 696 -33.36 35.05 -7.43
CA GLY A 696 -32.21 34.16 -7.27
C GLY A 696 -30.93 34.84 -6.74
N SER A 697 -31.05 35.83 -5.85
CA SER A 697 -29.88 36.42 -5.16
C SER A 697 -29.89 36.19 -3.63
N ALA A 698 -28.70 36.04 -3.06
CA ALA A 698 -28.48 35.94 -1.61
C ALA A 698 -27.42 36.96 -1.15
N LYS A 699 -27.48 37.41 0.11
CA LYS A 699 -26.61 38.49 0.64
C LYS A 699 -26.03 38.16 2.01
N PHE A 700 -24.74 38.47 2.21
CA PHE A 700 -24.07 38.40 3.51
C PHE A 700 -23.10 39.57 3.71
N VAL A 701 -22.74 39.86 4.97
CA VAL A 701 -21.84 40.98 5.35
C VAL A 701 -20.41 40.50 5.49
N LEU A 702 -19.42 41.29 5.03
CA LEU A 702 -17.99 41.03 5.18
C LEU A 702 -17.36 41.98 6.21
N GLU A 703 -16.67 41.45 7.22
CA GLU A 703 -15.91 42.16 8.27
C GLU A 703 -14.41 41.93 8.08
N GLY A 704 -13.60 42.99 8.06
CA GLY A 704 -12.14 42.93 7.93
C GLY A 704 -11.42 42.70 9.27
N VAL A 705 -10.35 41.89 9.26
CA VAL A 705 -9.48 41.59 10.42
C VAL A 705 -7.99 41.74 10.03
N LEU A 706 -7.11 42.00 11.01
CA LEU A 706 -5.65 42.04 10.84
C LEU A 706 -5.07 40.66 10.46
N CYS A 707 -3.85 40.62 9.93
CA CYS A 707 -3.19 39.35 9.57
C CYS A 707 -3.00 38.41 10.77
N PRO A 708 -3.11 37.08 10.56
CA PRO A 708 -2.92 36.06 11.60
C PRO A 708 -1.51 36.06 12.22
N ALA A 709 -1.38 35.42 13.39
CA ALA A 709 -0.11 35.28 14.10
C ALA A 709 0.93 34.53 13.23
N GLY A 710 2.14 35.09 13.09
CA GLY A 710 3.19 34.55 12.21
C GLY A 710 3.11 35.00 10.75
N TYR A 711 2.13 35.83 10.39
CA TYR A 711 1.97 36.39 9.04
C TYR A 711 2.07 37.92 9.06
N THR A 712 2.74 38.49 8.06
CA THR A 712 2.84 39.93 7.82
C THR A 712 2.12 40.30 6.52
N LEU A 713 1.70 41.56 6.40
CA LEU A 713 1.01 42.02 5.19
C LEU A 713 2.05 42.23 4.07
N LEU A 714 2.07 41.33 3.10
CA LEU A 714 2.85 41.48 1.87
C LEU A 714 2.03 42.25 0.84
N THR A 715 2.66 43.20 0.18
CA THR A 715 2.06 43.94 -0.95
C THR A 715 2.80 43.55 -2.21
N ASP A 716 2.10 42.90 -3.15
CA ASP A 716 2.67 42.51 -4.42
C ASP A 716 2.73 43.69 -5.40
N SER A 717 3.61 43.59 -6.40
CA SER A 717 3.78 44.46 -7.56
C SER A 717 2.48 44.78 -8.31
N THR A 718 1.45 43.94 -8.16
CA THR A 718 0.11 44.08 -8.73
C THR A 718 -0.87 44.90 -7.88
N LYS A 719 -0.42 45.54 -6.79
CA LYS A 719 -1.25 46.25 -5.77
C LYS A 719 -2.24 45.37 -5.01
N SER A 720 -2.14 44.04 -5.12
CA SER A 720 -2.87 43.11 -4.27
C SER A 720 -2.12 42.90 -2.95
N SER A 721 -2.82 43.00 -1.83
CA SER A 721 -2.26 42.72 -0.50
C SER A 721 -2.70 41.35 -0.01
N THR A 722 -1.75 40.56 0.49
CA THR A 722 -1.98 39.22 1.06
C THR A 722 -1.21 39.09 2.36
N CYS A 723 -1.77 38.39 3.36
CA CYS A 723 -0.98 37.99 4.53
C CYS A 723 -0.01 36.87 4.13
N GLY A 724 1.30 37.12 4.20
CA GLY A 724 2.37 36.17 3.90
C GLY A 724 3.18 35.81 5.14
N CYS A 725 3.95 34.71 5.08
CA CYS A 725 4.73 34.22 6.22
C CYS A 725 5.81 35.23 6.63
N ASP A 726 5.98 35.44 7.94
CA ASP A 726 7.00 36.33 8.49
C ASP A 726 8.37 35.63 8.52
N GLU A 727 9.14 35.76 7.44
CA GLU A 727 10.47 35.14 7.28
C GLU A 727 11.55 35.75 8.19
N ASP A 728 11.29 36.89 8.84
CA ASP A 728 12.25 37.54 9.74
C ASP A 728 12.36 36.82 11.11
N ILE A 729 11.48 35.84 11.38
CA ILE A 729 11.46 35.07 12.62
C ILE A 729 12.27 33.76 12.47
N PRO A 730 13.46 33.62 13.09
CA PRO A 730 14.35 32.49 12.83
C PRO A 730 13.84 31.14 13.33
N GLU A 731 12.89 31.11 14.26
CA GLU A 731 12.24 29.89 14.75
C GLU A 731 11.09 29.39 13.87
N VAL A 732 10.59 30.21 12.95
CA VAL A 732 9.58 29.84 11.96
C VAL A 732 10.28 29.23 10.75
N LEU A 733 9.86 28.02 10.37
CA LEU A 733 10.39 27.31 9.21
C LEU A 733 9.58 27.59 7.95
N LEU A 734 8.25 27.59 8.08
CA LEU A 734 7.30 27.95 7.04
C LEU A 734 5.93 28.20 7.68
N CYS A 735 5.04 28.84 6.94
CA CYS A 735 3.65 29.00 7.32
C CYS A 735 2.76 28.30 6.29
N LYS A 736 1.72 27.61 6.73
CA LYS A 736 0.86 26.81 5.83
C LYS A 736 -0.11 27.68 5.02
N GLU A 737 -0.68 27.10 3.97
CA GLU A 737 -1.70 27.72 3.13
C GLU A 737 -3.02 28.01 3.87
N ASP A 738 -3.27 27.35 5.02
CA ASP A 738 -4.45 27.58 5.86
C ASP A 738 -4.45 28.96 6.56
N GLN A 739 -3.31 29.65 6.56
CA GLN A 739 -3.10 30.95 7.18
C GLN A 739 -3.38 30.98 8.70
N GLU A 740 -3.42 29.83 9.37
CA GLU A 740 -3.56 29.72 10.83
C GLU A 740 -2.45 28.88 11.47
N THR A 741 -1.76 28.07 10.66
CA THR A 741 -0.73 27.14 11.13
C THR A 741 0.67 27.63 10.76
N VAL A 742 1.49 27.79 11.80
CA VAL A 742 2.91 28.13 11.68
C VAL A 742 3.76 26.94 12.05
N VAL A 743 4.66 26.53 11.15
CA VAL A 743 5.60 25.43 11.38
C VAL A 743 6.85 25.99 12.01
N ILE A 744 7.21 25.43 13.16
CA ILE A 744 8.27 25.92 14.03
C ILE A 744 9.38 24.89 14.18
N LYS A 745 10.58 25.34 14.58
CA LYS A 745 11.74 24.45 14.76
C LYS A 745 11.49 23.34 15.78
N PRO A 746 12.06 22.14 15.57
CA PRO A 746 11.92 21.03 16.52
C PRO A 746 12.31 21.37 17.96
N GLY A 747 11.51 20.88 18.91
CA GLY A 747 11.74 21.10 20.34
C GLY A 747 11.42 22.51 20.83
N LYS A 748 10.74 23.33 20.01
CA LYS A 748 10.22 24.64 20.41
C LYS A 748 8.71 24.58 20.70
N TRP A 749 8.28 25.42 21.61
CA TRP A 749 6.89 25.70 21.96
C TRP A 749 6.63 27.18 21.66
N GLY A 750 5.57 27.47 20.90
CA GLY A 750 5.23 28.81 20.44
C GLY A 750 4.06 29.41 21.22
N VAL A 751 4.09 30.72 21.43
CA VAL A 751 2.99 31.48 22.02
C VAL A 751 2.78 32.81 21.28
N TYR A 752 1.52 33.16 21.09
CA TYR A 752 1.13 34.48 20.57
C TYR A 752 1.23 35.55 21.65
N VAL A 753 1.92 36.65 21.34
CA VAL A 753 2.07 37.81 22.24
C VAL A 753 1.49 39.05 21.53
N PRO A 754 0.34 39.59 22.00
CA PRO A 754 -0.26 40.77 21.38
C PRO A 754 0.57 42.01 21.71
N THR A 755 1.48 42.41 20.82
CA THR A 755 2.26 43.65 20.97
C THR A 755 2.15 44.57 19.76
N ASN A 756 2.24 45.88 20.00
CA ASN A 756 2.25 46.91 18.96
C ASN A 756 3.66 47.24 18.42
N LYS A 757 4.70 46.49 18.82
CA LYS A 757 6.11 46.89 18.65
C LYS A 757 7.09 45.74 18.34
N GLY A 758 6.64 44.51 18.07
CA GLY A 758 7.52 43.37 17.82
C GLY A 758 6.82 42.23 17.08
N PRO A 759 7.52 41.11 16.83
CA PRO A 759 6.92 39.93 16.22
C PRO A 759 5.77 39.41 17.09
N ASN A 760 4.70 38.97 16.44
CA ASN A 760 3.47 38.53 17.10
C ASN A 760 3.62 37.19 17.85
N MET A 761 4.79 36.55 17.82
CA MET A 761 5.05 35.27 18.47
C MET A 761 6.41 35.22 19.18
N GLU A 762 6.45 34.53 20.32
CA GLU A 762 7.66 34.17 21.06
C GLU A 762 7.79 32.64 21.15
N PHE A 763 9.04 32.14 21.23
CA PHE A 763 9.34 30.71 21.25
C PHE A 763 10.20 30.32 22.44
N TYR A 764 9.81 29.23 23.09
CA TYR A 764 10.47 28.66 24.26
C TYR A 764 10.91 27.23 23.98
N THR A 765 11.91 26.72 24.70
CA THR A 765 12.29 25.30 24.60
C THR A 765 11.21 24.44 25.26
N CYS A 766 10.69 23.46 24.53
CA CYS A 766 9.66 22.56 25.03
C CYS A 766 10.27 21.42 25.88
N PRO A 767 9.64 21.01 26.99
CA PRO A 767 10.07 19.82 27.72
C PRO A 767 10.07 18.57 26.83
N ALA A 768 11.03 17.67 27.06
CA ALA A 768 11.20 16.48 26.23
C ALA A 768 9.92 15.61 26.26
N GLY A 769 9.39 15.30 25.07
CA GLY A 769 8.16 14.51 24.91
C GLY A 769 6.84 15.26 25.17
N TYR A 770 6.87 16.56 25.47
CA TYR A 770 5.67 17.33 25.80
C TYR A 770 5.02 17.96 24.57
N CYS A 771 5.82 18.35 23.57
CA CYS A 771 5.31 18.90 22.32
C CYS A 771 5.05 17.81 21.28
N SER A 772 3.97 17.97 20.52
CA SER A 772 3.51 17.05 19.50
C SER A 772 4.33 17.17 18.22
N CYS A 773 4.92 16.05 17.84
CA CYS A 773 5.50 15.82 16.52
C CYS A 773 4.43 15.21 15.61
N ARG A 774 4.04 15.89 14.53
CA ARG A 774 3.11 15.34 13.54
C ARG A 774 3.77 15.26 12.16
N ARG A 775 3.43 14.23 11.40
CA ARG A 775 3.79 14.14 9.98
C ARG A 775 2.73 14.86 9.18
N ASP A 776 3.16 15.73 8.28
CA ASP A 776 2.26 16.42 7.38
C ASP A 776 2.61 16.10 5.93
N PRO A 777 1.73 15.34 5.24
CA PRO A 777 1.97 14.93 3.86
C PRO A 777 2.07 16.10 2.87
N GLU A 778 1.57 17.29 3.21
CA GLU A 778 1.64 18.47 2.32
C GLU A 778 3.02 19.12 2.31
N ILE A 779 3.77 18.99 3.41
CA ILE A 779 5.11 19.60 3.56
C ILE A 779 6.20 18.57 3.33
N SER A 780 6.06 17.40 3.96
CA SER A 780 7.01 16.29 3.86
C SER A 780 6.46 15.07 4.59
N ASN A 781 6.34 13.95 3.88
CA ASN A 781 5.96 12.66 4.48
C ASN A 781 7.01 12.14 5.49
N ASP A 782 8.23 12.68 5.41
CA ASP A 782 9.41 12.09 6.03
C ASP A 782 9.95 12.91 7.21
N THR A 783 9.52 14.16 7.39
CA THR A 783 9.98 15.02 8.49
C THR A 783 8.89 15.29 9.51
N CYS A 784 9.29 15.18 10.78
CA CYS A 784 8.48 15.57 11.91
C CYS A 784 8.33 17.10 11.94
N ILE A 785 7.08 17.60 11.87
CA ILE A 785 6.81 19.03 12.00
C ILE A 785 6.20 19.35 13.37
N TYR A 786 6.63 20.48 13.93
CA TYR A 786 6.04 21.09 15.11
C TYR A 786 5.22 22.27 14.62
N SER A 787 3.95 22.32 14.98
CA SER A 787 3.01 23.31 14.47
C SER A 787 2.33 24.06 15.61
N TYR A 788 2.32 25.38 15.50
CA TYR A 788 1.48 26.25 16.30
C TYR A 788 0.24 26.62 15.49
N VAL A 789 -0.95 26.44 16.08
CA VAL A 789 -2.22 26.82 15.48
C VAL A 789 -2.87 27.88 16.37
N HIS A 790 -3.21 29.02 15.80
CA HIS A 790 -3.74 30.14 16.60
C HIS A 790 -5.12 29.83 17.22
N SER A 791 -5.98 29.12 16.49
CA SER A 791 -7.33 28.75 16.92
C SER A 791 -7.35 27.66 18.00
N ASP A 792 -6.31 26.83 18.05
CA ASP A 792 -6.14 25.77 19.07
C ASP A 792 -4.65 25.63 19.47
N PRO A 793 -4.16 26.50 20.39
CA PRO A 793 -2.77 26.52 20.81
C PRO A 793 -2.29 25.22 21.46
N ASP A 794 -3.20 24.38 21.99
CA ASP A 794 -2.86 23.12 22.64
C ASP A 794 -2.57 21.99 21.61
N LEU A 795 -2.83 22.20 20.31
CA LEU A 795 -2.44 21.24 19.26
C LEU A 795 -0.93 20.98 19.19
N GLN A 796 -0.14 21.95 19.66
CA GLN A 796 1.31 21.79 19.76
C GLN A 796 1.72 20.83 20.89
N CYS A 797 0.79 20.38 21.73
CA CYS A 797 1.02 19.47 22.86
C CYS A 797 0.76 18.01 22.49
N SER A 798 1.61 17.12 23.00
CA SER A 798 1.55 15.67 22.77
C SER A 798 0.77 14.95 23.87
N CYS A 799 0.25 13.76 23.57
CA CYS A 799 -0.18 12.78 24.58
C CYS A 799 -1.24 13.30 25.58
N GLY A 800 -2.25 14.04 25.10
CA GLY A 800 -3.30 14.57 25.98
C GLY A 800 -2.77 15.62 26.96
N ARG A 801 -1.71 16.35 26.60
CA ARG A 801 -1.21 17.49 27.37
C ARG A 801 -1.82 18.81 26.91
N THR A 802 -1.90 19.78 27.81
CA THR A 802 -2.41 21.14 27.57
C THR A 802 -1.65 22.18 28.39
N GLY A 803 -1.85 23.46 28.08
CA GLY A 803 -1.36 24.59 28.86
C GLY A 803 0.05 25.07 28.47
N ILE A 804 0.58 26.02 29.24
CA ILE A 804 1.89 26.64 28.98
C ILE A 804 2.98 25.57 29.08
N LEU A 805 3.82 25.48 28.03
CA LEU A 805 4.81 24.40 27.84
C LEU A 805 4.22 22.98 27.90
N CYS A 806 2.90 22.81 27.67
CA CYS A 806 2.20 21.53 27.71
C CYS A 806 2.32 20.80 29.06
N GLY A 807 2.29 21.56 30.16
CA GLY A 807 2.57 21.07 31.52
C GLY A 807 1.47 20.21 32.17
N GLU A 808 0.21 20.37 31.76
CA GLU A 808 -0.96 19.72 32.38
C GLU A 808 -1.54 18.59 31.53
N CYS A 809 -2.37 17.74 32.12
CA CYS A 809 -3.12 16.70 31.42
C CYS A 809 -4.54 17.19 31.10
N SER A 810 -5.01 16.91 29.88
CA SER A 810 -6.20 17.52 29.27
C SER A 810 -7.53 16.90 29.71
N SER A 811 -7.53 15.60 30.03
CA SER A 811 -8.78 14.87 30.29
C SER A 811 -9.11 14.71 31.77
N LYS A 812 -10.42 14.76 32.07
CA LYS A 812 -10.93 14.50 33.43
C LYS A 812 -10.79 13.02 33.76
N GLY A 813 -9.78 12.66 34.56
CA GLY A 813 -9.52 11.30 35.02
C GLY A 813 -8.10 10.79 34.76
N GLU A 814 -7.34 11.47 33.90
CA GLU A 814 -5.91 11.25 33.73
C GLU A 814 -5.09 11.98 34.80
N GLY A 815 -3.90 11.47 35.08
CA GLY A 815 -2.94 12.09 35.99
C GLY A 815 -1.51 11.85 35.52
N VAL A 816 -0.58 12.63 36.07
CA VAL A 816 0.83 12.55 35.71
C VAL A 816 1.48 11.33 36.35
N SER A 817 2.11 10.47 35.56
CA SER A 817 2.83 9.31 36.07
C SER A 817 4.07 9.71 36.88
N ALA A 818 4.37 8.98 37.95
CA ALA A 818 5.39 9.37 38.93
C ALA A 818 6.82 9.35 38.37
N LEU A 819 7.12 8.44 37.42
CA LEU A 819 8.47 8.17 36.97
C LEU A 819 8.77 8.79 35.60
N LEU A 820 7.88 8.62 34.61
CA LEU A 820 8.10 9.15 33.25
C LEU A 820 7.47 10.53 33.04
N ASN A 821 6.65 11.02 33.97
CA ASN A 821 5.83 12.23 33.79
C ASN A 821 4.97 12.15 32.52
N GLU A 822 4.28 11.04 32.29
CA GLU A 822 3.35 10.87 31.17
C GLU A 822 1.91 11.05 31.67
N CYS A 823 1.03 11.65 30.87
CA CYS A 823 -0.40 11.70 31.18
C CYS A 823 -0.99 10.32 30.91
N VAL A 824 -1.47 9.65 31.96
CA VAL A 824 -1.99 8.29 31.88
C VAL A 824 -3.30 8.16 32.68
N SER A 825 -4.16 7.23 32.26
CA SER A 825 -5.33 6.84 33.03
C SER A 825 -4.90 6.10 34.31
N CYS A 826 -5.31 6.62 35.45
CA CYS A 826 -4.80 6.15 36.75
C CYS A 826 -5.67 5.05 37.36
N SER A 827 -5.02 4.11 38.07
CA SER A 827 -5.69 3.03 38.81
C SER A 827 -5.20 2.96 40.24
N ASN A 828 -6.15 2.88 41.18
CA ASN A 828 -5.86 2.78 42.62
C ASN A 828 -5.12 1.48 43.00
N ILE A 829 -5.09 0.47 42.12
CA ILE A 829 -4.34 -0.79 42.35
C ILE A 829 -2.84 -0.53 42.54
N SER A 830 -2.30 0.50 41.89
CA SER A 830 -0.89 0.90 41.98
C SER A 830 -0.47 1.24 43.41
N ALA A 831 -1.39 1.73 44.26
CA ALA A 831 -1.09 2.10 45.64
C ALA A 831 -0.66 0.90 46.51
N LEU A 832 -1.28 -0.28 46.32
CA LEU A 832 -0.91 -1.50 47.05
C LEU A 832 0.46 -2.03 46.63
N LEU A 833 0.78 -1.96 45.34
CA LEU A 833 2.07 -2.37 44.81
C LEU A 833 3.20 -1.45 45.30
N ILE A 834 2.95 -0.15 45.39
CA ILE A 834 3.91 0.82 45.97
C ILE A 834 4.19 0.50 47.44
N LEU A 835 3.16 0.19 48.24
CA LEU A 835 3.36 -0.19 49.64
C LEU A 835 4.26 -1.44 49.76
N ALA A 836 4.04 -2.45 48.91
CA ALA A 836 4.89 -3.64 48.89
C ALA A 836 6.33 -3.34 48.48
N LEU A 837 6.54 -2.47 47.49
CA LEU A 837 7.87 -2.02 47.05
C LEU A 837 8.60 -1.23 48.15
N VAL A 838 7.91 -0.30 48.81
CA VAL A 838 8.49 0.47 49.93
C VAL A 838 8.97 -0.46 51.06
N LEU A 839 8.20 -1.50 51.39
CA LEU A 839 8.61 -2.50 52.39
C LEU A 839 9.84 -3.30 51.94
N ALA A 840 9.92 -3.65 50.65
CA ALA A 840 11.09 -4.32 50.08
C ALA A 840 12.33 -3.41 50.10
N ASP A 841 12.20 -2.14 49.71
CA ASP A 841 13.29 -1.16 49.72
C ASP A 841 13.81 -0.94 51.14
N VAL A 842 12.92 -0.80 52.13
CA VAL A 842 13.31 -0.72 53.54
C VAL A 842 14.08 -1.97 53.98
N ALA A 843 13.62 -3.18 53.61
CA ALA A 843 14.32 -4.42 53.94
C ALA A 843 15.72 -4.48 53.31
N VAL A 844 15.87 -4.06 52.04
CA VAL A 844 17.16 -4.05 51.35
C VAL A 844 18.09 -2.97 51.91
N LEU A 845 17.59 -1.76 52.17
CA LEU A 845 18.35 -0.68 52.80
C LEU A 845 18.83 -1.09 54.20
N LEU A 846 17.97 -1.73 55.00
CA LEU A 846 18.35 -2.30 56.28
C LEU A 846 19.42 -3.40 56.11
N ALA A 847 19.28 -4.29 55.13
CA ALA A 847 20.29 -5.32 54.88
C ALA A 847 21.65 -4.70 54.51
N ILE A 848 21.70 -3.76 53.56
CA ILE A 848 22.94 -3.09 53.14
C ILE A 848 23.58 -2.34 54.31
N THR A 849 22.79 -1.58 55.06
CA THR A 849 23.29 -0.77 56.17
C THR A 849 23.70 -1.60 57.37
N VAL A 850 22.88 -2.57 57.82
CA VAL A 850 23.12 -3.44 58.99
C VAL A 850 24.24 -4.45 58.73
N LEU A 851 24.22 -5.14 57.58
CA LEU A 851 25.27 -6.09 57.19
C LEU A 851 26.55 -5.37 56.72
N ASN A 852 26.48 -4.05 56.53
CA ASN A 852 27.57 -3.21 56.07
C ASN A 852 28.20 -3.76 54.78
N LEU A 853 27.38 -3.97 53.76
CA LEU A 853 27.82 -4.51 52.48
C LEU A 853 28.51 -3.39 51.67
N PRO A 854 29.82 -3.47 51.40
CA PRO A 854 30.47 -2.56 50.48
C PRO A 854 30.04 -2.89 49.03
N LEU A 855 29.73 -1.86 48.24
CA LEU A 855 29.62 -2.02 46.78
C LEU A 855 30.95 -2.50 46.21
N PRO A 856 30.99 -3.60 45.43
CA PRO A 856 32.21 -4.02 44.76
C PRO A 856 32.71 -2.96 43.77
N SER A 857 34.01 -2.67 43.78
CA SER A 857 34.61 -1.61 42.94
C SER A 857 34.31 -1.77 41.45
N TRP A 858 34.22 -3.00 40.96
CA TRP A 858 33.95 -3.30 39.54
C TRP A 858 32.49 -3.04 39.11
N ILE A 859 31.53 -2.91 40.05
CA ILE A 859 30.11 -2.61 39.74
C ILE A 859 29.87 -1.10 39.63
N ILE A 860 30.66 -0.29 40.34
CA ILE A 860 30.50 1.17 40.40
C ILE A 860 30.40 1.81 39.00
N PRO A 861 31.26 1.47 38.03
CA PRO A 861 31.17 2.03 36.67
C PRO A 861 29.84 1.76 35.97
N PHE A 862 29.27 0.57 36.16
CA PHE A 862 27.99 0.19 35.57
C PHE A 862 26.83 0.95 36.20
N ILE A 863 26.84 1.12 37.52
CA ILE A 863 25.80 1.90 38.23
C ILE A 863 25.79 3.35 37.72
N ILE A 864 26.98 3.96 37.58
CA ILE A 864 27.11 5.33 37.07
C ILE A 864 26.49 5.46 35.69
N TYR A 865 26.85 4.55 34.79
CA TYR A 865 26.31 4.54 33.43
C TYR A 865 24.79 4.34 33.44
N ILE A 866 24.31 3.31 34.14
CA ILE A 866 22.88 2.98 34.21
C ILE A 866 22.08 4.18 34.75
N GLN A 867 22.61 4.96 35.69
CA GLN A 867 21.92 6.12 36.24
C GLN A 867 21.96 7.37 35.33
N LEU A 868 23.05 7.58 34.57
CA LEU A 868 23.22 8.77 33.73
C LEU A 868 22.67 8.58 32.30
N ALA A 869 22.74 7.37 31.75
CA ALA A 869 22.34 7.08 30.38
C ALA A 869 20.83 7.35 30.10
N PRO A 870 19.88 7.06 31.01
CA PRO A 870 18.47 7.44 30.83
C PRO A 870 18.24 8.94 30.79
N ILE A 871 18.99 9.70 31.59
CA ILE A 871 18.91 11.16 31.60
C ILE A 871 19.44 11.72 30.28
N VAL A 872 20.53 11.15 29.75
CA VAL A 872 21.06 11.49 28.43
C VAL A 872 20.12 11.07 27.29
N GLY A 873 19.43 9.95 27.44
CA GLY A 873 18.45 9.46 26.46
C GLY A 873 17.31 10.46 26.20
N LEU A 874 17.09 11.45 27.08
CA LEU A 874 16.14 12.54 26.85
C LEU A 874 16.57 13.51 25.73
N TYR A 875 17.84 13.48 25.33
CA TYR A 875 18.35 14.24 24.18
C TYR A 875 18.25 13.47 22.86
N PHE A 876 17.82 12.21 22.90
CA PHE A 876 17.73 11.38 21.70
C PHE A 876 16.41 11.69 21.00
N PRO A 877 16.31 11.39 19.69
CA PRO A 877 15.08 11.64 18.96
C PRO A 877 13.87 10.98 19.64
N PRO A 878 12.65 11.56 19.53
CA PRO A 878 11.45 11.03 20.19
C PRO A 878 11.18 9.55 19.90
N SER A 879 11.59 9.07 18.72
CA SER A 879 11.54 7.64 18.35
C SER A 879 12.31 6.72 19.31
N PHE A 880 13.39 7.20 19.92
CA PHE A 880 14.20 6.45 20.88
C PHE A 880 13.53 6.31 22.26
N ILE A 881 12.53 7.12 22.59
CA ILE A 881 11.89 7.13 23.92
C ILE A 881 11.38 5.73 24.30
N GLN A 882 10.77 4.99 23.37
CA GLN A 882 10.28 3.64 23.63
C GLN A 882 11.40 2.65 23.96
N VAL A 883 12.56 2.79 23.30
CA VAL A 883 13.73 1.96 23.56
C VAL A 883 14.43 2.38 24.85
N GLY A 884 14.43 3.67 25.21
CA GLY A 884 15.08 4.20 26.40
C GLY A 884 14.37 3.87 27.73
N LYS A 885 13.04 3.66 27.73
CA LYS A 885 12.22 3.43 28.94
C LYS A 885 12.74 2.29 29.84
N TYR A 886 13.23 1.19 29.26
CA TYR A 886 13.67 0.04 30.08
C TYR A 886 14.93 0.35 30.89
N LEU A 887 15.90 1.08 30.32
CA LEU A 887 17.07 1.50 31.10
C LEU A 887 16.69 2.49 32.20
N TYR A 888 15.66 3.33 31.97
CA TYR A 888 15.09 4.19 33.00
C TYR A 888 14.53 3.37 34.19
N TYR A 889 13.82 2.27 33.93
CA TYR A 889 13.35 1.36 34.98
C TYR A 889 14.48 0.70 35.76
N VAL A 890 15.54 0.25 35.07
CA VAL A 890 16.72 -0.34 35.72
C VAL A 890 17.48 0.70 36.55
N ALA A 891 17.59 1.94 36.05
CA ALA A 891 18.20 3.05 36.76
C ALA A 891 17.43 3.47 38.01
N SER A 892 16.11 3.53 37.88
CA SER A 892 15.20 3.78 38.97
C SER A 892 15.32 2.71 40.06
N ALA A 893 15.26 1.43 39.68
CA ALA A 893 15.43 0.29 40.60
C ALA A 893 16.80 0.30 41.29
N SER A 894 17.89 0.58 40.56
CA SER A 894 19.24 0.66 41.15
C SER A 894 19.40 1.79 42.17
N SER A 895 18.49 2.78 42.18
CA SER A 895 18.51 3.92 43.09
C SER A 895 17.43 3.84 44.18
N PHE A 896 16.75 2.69 44.31
CA PHE A 896 15.59 2.48 45.21
C PHE A 896 14.40 3.41 44.93
N TYR A 897 14.27 3.87 43.68
CA TYR A 897 13.05 4.50 43.18
C TYR A 897 12.08 3.41 42.67
N PHE A 898 11.01 3.81 41.98
CA PHE A 898 9.99 2.91 41.46
C PHE A 898 10.48 2.07 40.29
N VAL A 899 10.34 0.74 40.36
CA VAL A 899 10.82 -0.22 39.35
C VAL A 899 10.02 -0.16 38.04
N TYR A 900 8.83 0.42 38.06
CA TYR A 900 7.98 0.66 36.90
C TYR A 900 7.24 2.00 37.09
N ASP A 901 6.74 2.56 36.00
CA ASP A 901 5.99 3.82 36.03
C ASP A 901 4.53 3.60 36.43
N PHE A 902 3.95 4.49 37.22
CA PHE A 902 2.56 4.39 37.68
C PHE A 902 1.93 5.76 37.89
N CYS A 903 0.60 5.78 37.93
CA CYS A 903 -0.18 6.90 38.43
C CYS A 903 -1.07 6.45 39.60
N LEU A 904 -1.10 7.25 40.67
CA LEU A 904 -1.83 6.93 41.90
C LEU A 904 -3.35 7.13 41.77
N TYR A 905 -3.78 8.28 41.25
CA TYR A 905 -5.19 8.65 41.11
C TYR A 905 -5.33 9.70 39.99
N GLY A 906 -6.51 9.77 39.37
CA GLY A 906 -6.79 10.75 38.30
C GLY A 906 -6.73 12.18 38.84
N GLY A 907 -6.08 13.09 38.11
CA GLY A 907 -5.81 14.47 38.55
C GLY A 907 -4.54 14.63 39.38
N LEU A 908 -3.67 13.61 39.45
CA LEU A 908 -2.36 13.74 40.10
C LEU A 908 -1.51 14.80 39.37
N SER A 909 -1.19 15.88 40.08
CA SER A 909 -0.45 17.02 39.51
C SER A 909 1.06 16.73 39.38
N PRO A 910 1.77 17.41 38.45
CA PRO A 910 3.22 17.27 38.31
C PRO A 910 3.98 17.48 39.62
N GLU A 911 3.54 18.43 40.46
CA GLU A 911 4.19 18.75 41.74
C GLU A 911 4.15 17.57 42.70
N MET A 912 3.00 16.87 42.77
CA MET A 912 2.84 15.70 43.63
C MET A 912 3.63 14.49 43.10
N ALA A 913 3.70 14.31 41.77
CA ALA A 913 4.54 13.29 41.15
C ALA A 913 6.03 13.49 41.51
N TYR A 914 6.54 14.72 41.44
CA TYR A 914 7.92 15.03 41.86
C TYR A 914 8.12 14.95 43.38
N PHE A 915 7.10 15.20 44.20
CA PHE A 915 7.20 15.00 45.64
C PHE A 915 7.46 13.52 45.98
N LEU A 916 6.79 12.59 45.30
CA LEU A 916 6.99 11.14 45.48
C LEU A 916 8.42 10.68 45.16
N ARG A 917 9.12 11.40 44.28
CA ARG A 917 10.53 11.14 43.94
C ARG A 917 11.50 11.38 45.10
N TYR A 918 11.07 12.04 46.19
CA TYR A 918 11.88 12.17 47.41
C TYR A 918 11.65 11.05 48.43
N LEU A 919 10.72 10.12 48.17
CA LEU A 919 10.45 8.99 49.07
C LEU A 919 11.69 8.13 49.37
N PRO A 920 12.56 7.78 48.40
CA PRO A 920 13.75 6.97 48.68
C PRO A 920 14.74 7.69 49.61
N LEU A 921 14.89 9.01 49.47
CA LEU A 921 15.70 9.83 50.39
C LEU A 921 15.14 9.75 51.82
N LEU A 922 13.82 9.89 51.97
CA LEU A 922 13.16 9.78 53.27
C LEU A 922 13.38 8.40 53.90
N LEU A 923 13.20 7.32 53.12
CA LEU A 923 13.43 5.95 53.57
C LEU A 923 14.89 5.74 53.99
N ALA A 924 15.85 6.22 53.20
CA ALA A 924 17.27 6.14 53.55
C ALA A 924 17.62 6.92 54.81
N ILE A 925 17.03 8.09 55.04
CA ILE A 925 17.21 8.83 56.30
C ILE A 925 16.65 8.01 57.47
N VAL A 926 15.43 7.47 57.34
CA VAL A 926 14.77 6.66 58.37
C VAL A 926 15.50 5.36 58.67
N THR A 927 16.19 4.74 57.69
CA THR A 927 16.97 3.52 57.94
C THR A 927 18.41 3.81 58.39
N CYS A 928 19.11 4.74 57.73
CA CYS A 928 20.53 4.99 57.99
C CYS A 928 20.76 5.73 59.31
N VAL A 929 19.93 6.72 59.66
CA VAL A 929 20.14 7.52 60.87
C VAL A 929 20.04 6.67 62.15
N PRO A 930 19.01 5.81 62.34
CA PRO A 930 18.97 4.91 63.50
C PRO A 930 20.14 3.94 63.53
N VAL A 931 20.56 3.37 62.40
CA VAL A 931 21.72 2.45 62.33
C VAL A 931 23.01 3.17 62.74
N LEU A 932 23.22 4.42 62.29
CA LEU A 932 24.36 5.24 62.70
C LEU A 932 24.32 5.61 64.19
N ILE A 933 23.14 5.90 64.75
CA ILE A 933 22.94 6.18 66.18
C ILE A 933 23.21 4.92 67.03
N CYS A 934 22.67 3.76 66.63
CA CYS A 934 22.90 2.48 67.32
C CYS A 934 24.37 2.07 67.29
N ARG A 935 25.09 2.32 66.18
CA ARG A 935 26.52 2.04 66.06
C ARG A 935 27.38 3.00 66.87
N SER A 936 26.99 4.27 66.99
CA SER A 936 27.75 5.27 67.75
C SER A 936 27.57 5.14 69.27
N THR A 937 26.42 4.64 69.75
CA THR A 937 26.10 4.50 71.18
C THR A 937 26.65 3.21 71.85
N ARG A 938 27.39 2.35 71.13
CA ARG A 938 28.03 1.11 71.64
C ARG A 938 27.10 0.09 72.32
N VAL A 939 25.78 0.14 72.09
CA VAL A 939 24.81 -0.71 72.80
C VAL A 939 24.83 -2.19 72.36
N VAL A 940 25.39 -2.54 71.19
CA VAL A 940 25.19 -3.91 70.61
C VAL A 940 26.46 -4.74 70.28
N SER A 941 27.71 -4.25 70.28
CA SER A 941 28.85 -5.18 70.08
C SER A 941 30.23 -4.63 70.45
N LYS A 942 30.95 -5.37 71.30
CA LYS A 942 32.39 -5.21 71.59
C LYS A 942 33.31 -5.87 70.55
N ARG A 943 32.82 -6.43 69.43
CA ARG A 943 33.64 -7.33 68.60
C ARG A 943 34.04 -6.85 67.19
N ARG A 944 33.55 -5.72 66.65
CA ARG A 944 34.10 -5.13 65.40
C ARG A 944 34.00 -3.60 65.39
N PRO A 945 35.01 -2.86 64.87
CA PRO A 945 34.90 -1.41 64.69
C PRO A 945 33.73 -1.08 63.76
N PRO A 946 32.97 -0.01 64.00
CA PRO A 946 31.83 0.34 63.16
C PRO A 946 32.37 0.77 61.81
N SER A 947 32.02 0.07 60.75
CA SER A 947 32.32 0.45 59.38
C SER A 947 31.10 1.11 58.75
N SER A 948 31.32 2.08 57.85
CA SER A 948 30.26 2.87 57.21
C SER A 948 30.10 2.58 55.70
N HIS A 949 30.67 1.47 55.22
CA HIS A 949 30.62 1.06 53.81
C HIS A 949 29.20 0.90 53.29
N GLY A 950 28.29 0.36 54.09
CA GLY A 950 26.87 0.22 53.70
C GLY A 950 26.17 1.57 53.54
N VAL A 951 26.43 2.53 54.44
CA VAL A 951 25.84 3.88 54.37
C VAL A 951 26.38 4.65 53.17
N TRP A 952 27.69 4.57 52.92
CA TRP A 952 28.29 5.17 51.73
C TRP A 952 27.74 4.56 50.43
N SER A 953 27.51 3.24 50.42
CA SER A 953 26.91 2.56 49.28
C SER A 953 25.49 3.05 48.98
N VAL A 954 24.67 3.28 50.01
CA VAL A 954 23.33 3.88 49.85
C VAL A 954 23.42 5.30 49.30
N VAL A 955 24.34 6.14 49.80
CA VAL A 955 24.56 7.50 49.29
C VAL A 955 24.91 7.47 47.80
N LEU A 956 25.86 6.61 47.39
CA LEU A 956 26.25 6.47 45.99
C LEU A 956 25.13 5.98 45.06
N LEU A 957 24.29 5.06 45.53
CA LEU A 957 23.15 4.55 44.77
C LEU A 957 22.06 5.59 44.60
N MET A 958 21.82 6.46 45.59
CA MET A 958 20.74 7.44 45.53
C MET A 958 21.14 8.80 44.94
N TYR A 959 22.43 9.14 44.95
CA TYR A 959 22.94 10.49 44.63
C TYR A 959 22.41 11.04 43.30
N THR A 960 22.54 10.26 42.21
CA THR A 960 22.27 10.73 40.85
C THR A 960 20.80 11.15 40.66
N ASN A 961 19.85 10.30 41.04
CA ASN A 961 18.43 10.56 40.82
C ASN A 961 17.87 11.67 41.74
N ILE A 962 18.35 11.75 42.98
CA ILE A 962 17.93 12.79 43.92
C ILE A 962 18.42 14.17 43.48
N VAL A 963 19.69 14.27 43.07
CA VAL A 963 20.28 15.52 42.57
C VAL A 963 19.59 15.94 41.27
N HIS A 964 19.36 15.01 40.34
CA HIS A 964 18.62 15.29 39.11
C HIS A 964 17.22 15.84 39.41
N THR A 965 16.44 15.15 40.26
CA THR A 965 15.10 15.59 40.66
C THR A 965 15.12 17.00 41.24
N ALA A 966 16.05 17.30 42.16
CA ALA A 966 16.17 18.60 42.78
C ALA A 966 16.54 19.72 41.80
N LEU A 967 17.47 19.45 40.87
CA LEU A 967 17.82 20.39 39.82
C LEU A 967 16.64 20.65 38.88
N THR A 968 15.88 19.62 38.48
CA THR A 968 14.71 19.78 37.60
C THR A 968 13.59 20.58 38.25
N VAL A 969 13.36 20.42 39.56
CA VAL A 969 12.42 21.26 40.32
C VAL A 969 12.86 22.73 40.30
N LEU A 970 14.16 23.00 40.44
CA LEU A 970 14.69 24.37 40.48
C LEU A 970 14.85 25.01 39.10
N HIS A 971 14.48 24.31 38.02
CA HIS A 971 14.66 24.79 36.66
C HIS A 971 13.48 25.68 36.22
N CYS A 972 13.71 26.99 36.21
CA CYS A 972 12.71 28.03 35.94
C CYS A 972 13.09 28.87 34.71
N HIS A 973 12.11 29.24 33.89
CA HIS A 973 12.26 30.11 32.73
C HIS A 973 11.30 31.30 32.80
N ASN A 974 11.73 32.46 32.29
CA ASN A 974 10.83 33.60 32.14
C ASN A 974 9.99 33.41 30.87
N ILE A 975 8.67 33.37 31.03
CA ILE A 975 7.71 33.21 29.93
C ILE A 975 6.78 34.42 29.93
N THR A 976 6.61 35.03 28.75
CA THR A 976 5.66 36.12 28.51
C THR A 976 4.25 35.56 28.34
N ASN A 977 3.29 36.11 29.08
CA ASN A 977 1.89 35.71 28.98
C ASN A 977 1.20 36.40 27.78
N THR A 978 -0.04 36.00 27.49
CA THR A 978 -0.89 36.58 26.43
C THR A 978 -1.29 38.04 26.68
N GLN A 979 -0.90 38.63 27.82
CA GLN A 979 -1.12 40.04 28.16
C GLN A 979 0.17 40.87 28.02
N GLY A 980 1.31 40.25 27.67
CA GLY A 980 2.60 40.92 27.50
C GLY A 980 3.48 40.99 28.76
N ASP A 981 3.06 40.38 29.88
CA ASP A 981 3.82 40.36 31.13
C ASP A 981 4.70 39.10 31.23
N SER A 982 5.97 39.28 31.61
CA SER A 982 6.92 38.17 31.80
C SER A 982 6.97 37.70 33.25
N SER A 983 6.89 36.38 33.46
CA SER A 983 6.92 35.75 34.79
C SER A 983 7.77 34.47 34.80
N ALA A 984 8.45 34.18 35.91
CA ALA A 984 9.27 32.98 36.06
C ALA A 984 8.38 31.75 36.30
N ARG A 985 8.31 30.84 35.32
CA ARG A 985 7.50 29.62 35.34
C ARG A 985 8.36 28.37 35.47
N TRP A 986 7.83 27.33 36.10
CA TRP A 986 8.52 26.05 36.26
C TRP A 986 8.58 25.31 34.92
N PHE A 987 9.75 24.83 34.52
CA PHE A 987 9.94 24.22 33.20
C PHE A 987 9.07 22.98 32.95
N VAL A 988 8.82 22.17 33.99
CA VAL A 988 8.00 20.95 33.87
C VAL A 988 6.50 21.27 33.81
N ASN A 989 6.06 22.32 34.53
CA ASN A 989 4.68 22.77 34.49
C ASN A 989 4.65 24.28 34.29
N GLY A 990 4.58 24.71 33.02
CA GLY A 990 4.65 26.14 32.66
C GLY A 990 3.48 26.97 33.20
N ASN A 991 2.37 26.33 33.61
CA ASN A 991 1.26 27.02 34.27
C ASN A 991 1.63 27.44 35.71
N GLN A 992 2.54 26.72 36.35
CA GLN A 992 2.95 26.97 37.74
C GLN A 992 4.08 28.01 37.81
N GLU A 993 3.87 29.07 38.59
CA GLU A 993 4.91 30.05 38.89
C GLU A 993 5.96 29.46 39.84
N CYS A 994 7.22 29.77 39.55
CA CYS A 994 8.33 29.34 40.40
C CYS A 994 8.28 30.04 41.76
N PHE A 995 8.57 29.27 42.81
CA PHE A 995 8.55 29.71 44.21
C PHE A 995 7.21 30.25 44.72
N ALA A 996 6.12 30.00 44.01
CA ALA A 996 4.76 30.34 44.42
C ALA A 996 3.87 29.08 44.47
N GLY A 997 2.68 29.20 45.08
CA GLY A 997 1.68 28.12 45.14
C GLY A 997 2.22 26.81 45.73
N SER A 998 1.89 25.69 45.08
CA SER A 998 2.33 24.34 45.48
C SER A 998 3.82 24.07 45.24
N HIS A 999 4.48 24.86 44.38
CA HIS A 999 5.89 24.66 44.04
C HIS A 999 6.86 25.06 45.16
N ILE A 1000 6.47 25.98 46.05
CA ILE A 1000 7.36 26.52 47.08
C ILE A 1000 7.95 25.44 48.00
N LEU A 1001 7.13 24.50 48.47
CA LEU A 1001 7.56 23.44 49.37
C LEU A 1001 8.57 22.51 48.67
N LEU A 1002 8.27 22.14 47.43
CA LEU A 1002 9.12 21.28 46.61
C LEU A 1002 10.47 21.96 46.33
N ALA A 1003 10.46 23.26 46.01
CA ALA A 1003 11.65 24.04 45.76
C ALA A 1003 12.56 24.16 47.00
N LEU A 1004 11.99 24.36 48.20
CA LEU A 1004 12.77 24.42 49.45
C LEU A 1004 13.48 23.09 49.73
N VAL A 1005 12.79 21.96 49.57
CA VAL A 1005 13.39 20.63 49.73
C VAL A 1005 14.52 20.43 48.71
N SER A 1006 14.29 20.80 47.45
CA SER A 1006 15.29 20.72 46.38
C SER A 1006 16.53 21.56 46.66
N MET A 1007 16.37 22.78 47.19
CA MET A 1007 17.51 23.63 47.58
C MET A 1007 18.37 22.96 48.65
N VAL A 1008 17.75 22.40 49.69
CA VAL A 1008 18.47 21.68 50.76
C VAL A 1008 19.25 20.51 50.18
N VAL A 1009 18.64 19.74 49.27
CA VAL A 1009 19.27 18.61 48.61
C VAL A 1009 20.46 19.03 47.74
N VAL A 1010 20.32 20.07 46.92
CA VAL A 1010 21.40 20.58 46.06
C VAL A 1010 22.57 21.10 46.90
N VAL A 1011 22.28 21.86 47.97
CA VAL A 1011 23.30 22.35 48.91
C VAL A 1011 24.00 21.20 49.62
N ALA A 1012 23.26 20.20 50.10
CA ALA A 1012 23.83 19.03 50.75
C ALA A 1012 24.70 18.20 49.79
N ALA A 1013 24.21 17.91 48.58
CA ALA A 1013 24.93 17.15 47.57
C ALA A 1013 26.20 17.89 47.09
N GLY A 1014 26.09 19.18 46.80
CA GLY A 1014 27.24 20.02 46.45
C GLY A 1014 28.25 20.13 47.60
N GLY A 1015 27.77 20.23 48.84
CA GLY A 1015 28.60 20.28 50.05
C GLY A 1015 29.32 18.97 50.37
N LEU A 1016 28.80 17.81 49.94
CA LEU A 1016 29.49 16.52 50.11
C LEU A 1016 30.81 16.46 49.34
N ILE A 1017 30.94 17.17 48.21
CA ILE A 1017 32.14 17.18 47.37
C ILE A 1017 33.37 17.71 48.14
N PRO A 1018 33.37 18.95 48.68
CA PRO A 1018 34.51 19.46 49.44
C PRO A 1018 34.73 18.69 50.74
N VAL A 1019 33.68 18.16 51.38
CA VAL A 1019 33.81 17.28 52.57
C VAL A 1019 34.59 16.01 52.22
N CYS A 1020 34.24 15.32 51.14
CA CYS A 1020 34.96 14.13 50.68
C CYS A 1020 36.42 14.46 50.33
N PHE A 1021 36.65 15.61 49.70
CA PHE A 1021 37.99 16.09 49.35
C PHE A 1021 38.85 16.36 50.60
N ILE A 1022 38.34 17.07 51.61
CA ILE A 1022 39.06 17.35 52.86
C ILE A 1022 39.37 16.06 53.63
N LEU A 1023 38.40 15.14 53.73
CA LEU A 1023 38.59 13.84 54.37
C LEU A 1023 39.64 12.99 53.64
N SER A 1024 39.83 13.23 52.34
CA SER A 1024 40.81 12.52 51.53
C SER A 1024 42.26 12.97 51.74
N LEU A 1025 42.47 14.25 52.05
CA LEU A 1025 43.79 14.88 52.17
C LEU A 1025 44.40 14.78 53.59
N GLY A 1026 43.59 14.71 54.64
CA GLY A 1026 44.12 14.84 56.01
C GLY A 1026 44.90 13.62 56.53
N HIS A 1027 46.00 13.85 57.25
CA HIS A 1027 46.76 12.80 57.93
C HIS A 1027 45.94 12.10 59.03
N SER A 1028 46.05 10.76 59.11
CA SER A 1028 45.24 9.82 59.91
C SER A 1028 45.02 10.22 61.38
N ASN A 1029 45.93 10.96 62.00
CA ASN A 1029 45.93 11.21 63.44
C ASN A 1029 45.17 12.46 63.90
N LYS A 1030 44.65 13.30 62.97
CA LYS A 1030 44.00 14.58 63.30
C LYS A 1030 42.47 14.58 63.28
N PHE A 1031 41.82 13.50 62.83
CA PHE A 1031 40.36 13.45 62.74
C PHE A 1031 39.70 12.76 63.95
N PRO A 1032 38.49 13.19 64.36
CA PRO A 1032 37.72 12.52 65.41
C PRO A 1032 37.49 11.03 65.10
N LYS A 1033 37.53 10.18 66.13
CA LYS A 1033 37.29 8.72 66.01
C LYS A 1033 35.93 8.39 65.37
N SER A 1034 34.96 9.30 65.43
CA SER A 1034 33.63 9.16 64.81
C SER A 1034 33.63 9.24 63.28
N VAL A 1035 34.60 9.92 62.66
CA VAL A 1035 34.64 10.18 61.21
C VAL A 1035 35.51 9.15 60.47
N ARG A 1036 36.39 8.46 61.18
CA ARG A 1036 37.31 7.46 60.63
C ARG A 1036 36.59 6.34 59.83
N PRO A 1037 35.46 5.76 60.29
CA PRO A 1037 34.71 4.76 59.52
C PRO A 1037 34.21 5.24 58.16
N LEU A 1038 33.78 6.50 58.08
CA LEU A 1038 33.30 7.10 56.84
C LEU A 1038 34.46 7.35 55.88
N ARG A 1039 35.59 7.82 56.41
CA ARG A 1039 36.81 8.01 55.63
C ARG A 1039 37.31 6.70 55.02
N GLU A 1040 37.34 5.61 55.79
CA GLU A 1040 37.75 4.29 55.30
C GLU A 1040 36.80 3.80 54.19
N ALA A 1041 35.49 4.03 54.34
CA ALA A 1041 34.50 3.71 53.31
C ALA A 1041 34.65 4.53 52.01
N LEU A 1042 35.01 5.81 52.12
CA LEU A 1042 35.23 6.69 50.97
C LEU A 1042 36.48 6.31 50.14
N MET A 1043 37.45 5.65 50.76
CA MET A 1043 38.78 5.39 50.17
C MET A 1043 38.97 3.96 49.67
N GLU A 1044 38.12 3.02 50.10
CA GLU A 1044 38.31 1.57 49.94
C GLU A 1044 38.57 1.14 48.48
N HIS A 1045 37.86 1.75 47.52
CA HIS A 1045 37.91 1.34 46.12
C HIS A 1045 39.10 1.89 45.34
N TYR A 1046 39.75 2.94 45.85
CA TYR A 1046 40.77 3.71 45.14
C TYR A 1046 42.18 3.31 45.54
N SER A 1047 43.13 3.50 44.61
CA SER A 1047 44.55 3.34 44.90
C SER A 1047 45.02 4.35 45.94
N GLU A 1048 46.09 4.05 46.67
CA GLU A 1048 46.58 4.93 47.75
C GLU A 1048 46.94 6.34 47.27
N ARG A 1049 47.37 6.46 46.00
CA ARG A 1049 47.71 7.73 45.35
C ARG A 1049 46.48 8.55 44.93
N CYS A 1050 45.32 7.90 44.81
CA CYS A 1050 44.08 8.48 44.28
C CYS A 1050 42.93 8.48 45.30
N ARG A 1051 43.22 8.49 46.61
CA ARG A 1051 42.19 8.48 47.67
C ARG A 1051 41.21 9.67 47.62
N TRP A 1052 41.56 10.75 46.93
CA TRP A 1052 40.74 11.94 46.69
C TRP A 1052 39.74 11.79 45.54
N TRP A 1053 39.79 10.67 44.80
CA TRP A 1053 38.98 10.46 43.61
C TRP A 1053 37.47 10.32 43.90
N SER A 1054 37.07 9.97 45.13
CA SER A 1054 35.65 9.96 45.52
C SER A 1054 35.00 11.35 45.38
N ALA A 1055 35.73 12.42 45.68
CA ALA A 1055 35.27 13.79 45.49
C ALA A 1055 35.14 14.15 43.99
N VAL A 1056 36.08 13.66 43.16
CA VAL A 1056 36.04 13.85 41.70
C VAL A 1056 34.84 13.15 41.10
N ASP A 1057 34.52 11.94 41.54
CA ASP A 1057 33.37 11.20 41.04
C ASP A 1057 32.05 11.91 41.37
N LEU A 1058 31.89 12.40 42.61
CA LEU A 1058 30.72 13.20 42.98
C LEU A 1058 30.65 14.53 42.23
N ALA A 1059 31.79 15.21 42.03
CA ALA A 1059 31.86 16.46 41.29
C ALA A 1059 31.49 16.26 39.81
N ARG A 1060 32.01 15.20 39.17
CA ARG A 1060 31.66 14.81 37.80
C ARG A 1060 30.17 14.63 37.66
N ARG A 1061 29.53 13.85 38.55
CA ARG A 1061 28.08 13.61 38.53
C ARG A 1061 27.28 14.91 38.71
N PHE A 1062 27.65 15.72 39.70
CA PHE A 1062 26.95 16.97 39.99
C PHE A 1062 27.03 17.95 38.82
N LEU A 1063 28.24 18.19 38.29
CA LEU A 1063 28.46 19.10 37.16
C LEU A 1063 27.74 18.60 35.90
N PHE A 1064 27.77 17.30 35.64
CA PHE A 1064 27.07 16.72 34.51
C PHE A 1064 25.55 16.94 34.61
N LEU A 1065 24.94 16.61 35.76
CA LEU A 1065 23.51 16.81 35.99
C LEU A 1065 23.12 18.29 35.93
N LEU A 1066 23.94 19.18 36.50
CA LEU A 1066 23.71 20.63 36.45
C LEU A 1066 23.68 21.12 35.01
N LEU A 1067 24.66 20.74 34.19
CA LEU A 1067 24.74 21.17 32.80
C LEU A 1067 23.58 20.62 31.95
N VAL A 1068 23.19 19.36 32.18
CA VAL A 1068 22.09 18.73 31.46
C VAL A 1068 20.75 19.39 31.78
N VAL A 1069 20.51 19.75 33.04
CA VAL A 1069 19.27 20.40 33.45
C VAL A 1069 19.23 21.89 33.07
N VAL A 1070 20.33 22.63 33.25
CA VAL A 1070 20.35 24.10 33.03
C VAL A 1070 20.39 24.46 31.55
N LEU A 1071 21.00 23.63 30.71
CA LEU A 1071 21.14 23.87 29.27
C LEU A 1071 20.39 22.81 28.45
N PRO A 1072 19.04 22.73 28.57
CA PRO A 1072 18.26 21.78 27.79
C PRO A 1072 18.40 22.10 26.30
N GLY A 1073 18.98 21.15 25.56
CA GLY A 1073 19.21 21.23 24.11
C GLY A 1073 20.66 21.50 23.70
N ASN A 1074 21.56 21.88 24.61
CA ASN A 1074 22.97 22.05 24.30
C ASN A 1074 23.79 20.79 24.65
N GLN A 1075 23.95 19.90 23.69
CA GLN A 1075 24.67 18.63 23.86
C GLN A 1075 26.19 18.78 23.83
N VAL A 1076 26.71 19.91 23.32
CA VAL A 1076 28.16 20.13 23.16
C VAL A 1076 28.85 20.22 24.52
N VAL A 1077 28.25 20.96 25.46
CA VAL A 1077 28.86 21.19 26.78
C VAL A 1077 28.97 19.90 27.61
N PRO A 1078 27.93 19.05 27.73
CA PRO A 1078 28.05 17.73 28.36
C PRO A 1078 29.08 16.80 27.69
N VAL A 1079 29.17 16.82 26.34
CA VAL A 1079 30.17 16.04 25.59
C VAL A 1079 31.59 16.46 25.93
N LEU A 1080 31.87 17.78 25.94
CA LEU A 1080 33.18 18.31 26.30
C LEU A 1080 33.56 17.96 27.76
N LEU A 1081 32.60 18.05 28.68
CA LEU A 1081 32.82 17.67 30.08
C LEU A 1081 33.16 16.18 30.21
N LEU A 1082 32.41 15.30 29.53
CA LEU A 1082 32.67 13.86 29.56
C LEU A 1082 33.99 13.49 28.87
N ALA A 1083 34.35 14.14 27.76
CA ALA A 1083 35.64 13.94 27.10
C ALA A 1083 36.80 14.33 28.03
N LEU A 1084 36.66 15.44 28.78
CA LEU A 1084 37.62 15.87 29.79
C LEU A 1084 37.76 14.82 30.89
N PHE A 1085 36.65 14.34 31.48
CA PHE A 1085 36.70 13.34 32.55
C PHE A 1085 37.17 11.96 32.05
N ALA A 1086 36.82 11.56 30.84
CA ALA A 1086 37.30 10.32 30.23
C ALA A 1086 38.82 10.37 30.02
N THR A 1087 39.34 11.50 29.52
CA THR A 1087 40.79 11.72 29.37
C THR A 1087 41.51 11.69 30.72
N LEU A 1088 40.95 12.40 31.71
CA LEU A 1088 41.47 12.42 33.07
C LEU A 1088 41.48 11.00 33.68
N TYR A 1089 40.45 10.21 33.41
CA TYR A 1089 40.32 8.85 33.91
C TYR A 1089 41.33 7.89 33.27
N ILE A 1090 41.48 7.93 31.94
CA ILE A 1090 42.45 7.13 31.19
C ILE A 1090 43.87 7.42 31.68
N TYR A 1091 44.17 8.68 32.00
CA TYR A 1091 45.47 9.10 32.52
C TYR A 1091 45.71 8.67 33.96
N VAL A 1092 44.74 8.86 34.87
CA VAL A 1092 44.95 8.66 36.32
C VAL A 1092 44.77 7.20 36.76
N GLN A 1093 43.86 6.44 36.13
CA GLN A 1093 43.53 5.05 36.50
C GLN A 1093 43.33 4.85 38.02
N PRO A 1094 42.32 5.50 38.61
CA PRO A 1094 42.23 5.74 40.05
C PRO A 1094 41.91 4.51 40.89
N TYR A 1095 41.28 3.47 40.34
CA TYR A 1095 40.88 2.30 41.12
C TYR A 1095 42.06 1.38 41.45
N ARG A 1096 41.94 0.67 42.58
CA ARG A 1096 42.94 -0.31 43.00
C ARG A 1096 43.03 -1.51 42.05
N LEU A 1097 41.90 -1.95 41.50
CA LEU A 1097 41.83 -3.04 40.54
C LEU A 1097 42.00 -2.53 39.11
N LYS A 1098 43.02 -3.04 38.40
CA LYS A 1098 43.26 -2.73 36.97
C LYS A 1098 42.04 -3.04 36.10
N PHE A 1099 41.32 -4.11 36.42
CA PHE A 1099 40.08 -4.49 35.73
C PHE A 1099 38.99 -3.40 35.83
N THR A 1100 38.83 -2.77 37.00
CA THR A 1100 37.88 -1.67 37.17
C THR A 1100 38.29 -0.44 36.37
N ASN A 1101 39.59 -0.13 36.31
CA ASN A 1101 40.11 0.93 35.45
C ASN A 1101 39.81 0.66 33.96
N LEU A 1102 39.95 -0.57 33.51
CA LEU A 1102 39.61 -0.96 32.13
C LEU A 1102 38.11 -0.79 31.84
N ILE A 1103 37.24 -1.31 32.72
CA ILE A 1103 35.78 -1.22 32.55
C ILE A 1103 35.30 0.22 32.49
N GLU A 1104 35.68 1.05 33.45
CA GLU A 1104 35.24 2.44 33.50
C GLU A 1104 35.77 3.23 32.28
N SER A 1105 36.97 2.93 31.79
CA SER A 1105 37.49 3.54 30.55
C SER A 1105 36.62 3.14 29.36
N ALA A 1106 36.28 1.86 29.22
CA ALA A 1106 35.41 1.36 28.16
C ALA A 1106 33.99 1.95 28.23
N ILE A 1107 33.44 2.11 29.44
CA ILE A 1107 32.13 2.72 29.67
C ILE A 1107 32.14 4.20 29.32
N ASN A 1108 33.16 4.97 29.74
CA ASN A 1108 33.26 6.38 29.39
C ASN A 1108 33.43 6.58 27.87
N VAL A 1109 34.19 5.71 27.19
CA VAL A 1109 34.32 5.73 25.71
C VAL A 1109 32.98 5.39 25.04
N ASN A 1110 32.26 4.36 25.51
CA ASN A 1110 30.93 4.03 25.01
C ASN A 1110 29.94 5.19 25.22
N PHE A 1111 29.97 5.83 26.39
CA PHE A 1111 29.08 6.95 26.71
C PHE A 1111 29.39 8.20 25.88
N LEU A 1112 30.67 8.48 25.63
CA LEU A 1112 31.11 9.54 24.72
C LEU A 1112 30.68 9.24 23.28
N LEU A 1113 30.87 8.00 22.80
CA LEU A 1113 30.44 7.58 21.48
C LEU A 1113 28.93 7.74 21.32
N LEU A 1114 28.16 7.31 22.31
CA LEU A 1114 26.70 7.42 22.32
C LEU A 1114 26.22 8.86 22.16
N LEU A 1115 26.88 9.81 22.84
CA LEU A 1115 26.58 11.25 22.71
C LEU A 1115 27.08 11.86 21.40
N ILE A 1116 28.26 11.46 20.90
CA ILE A 1116 28.80 11.94 19.62
C ILE A 1116 27.90 11.47 18.47
N LEU A 1117 27.46 10.22 18.48
CA LEU A 1117 26.53 9.70 17.47
C LEU A 1117 25.26 10.56 17.43
N ASN A 1118 24.75 10.99 18.59
CA ASN A 1118 23.58 11.87 18.66
C ASN A 1118 23.82 13.31 18.14
N THR A 1119 25.05 13.83 18.20
CA THR A 1119 25.34 15.21 17.74
C THR A 1119 25.63 15.30 16.24
N THR A 1120 25.97 14.19 15.58
CA THR A 1120 26.23 14.20 14.13
C THR A 1120 24.94 14.35 13.33
N ALA A 1121 24.96 15.21 12.30
CA ALA A 1121 23.81 15.47 11.43
C ALA A 1121 23.23 14.20 10.77
N PHE A 1122 24.06 13.16 10.61
CA PHE A 1122 23.68 11.86 10.04
C PHE A 1122 22.64 11.08 10.85
N PHE A 1123 22.60 11.25 12.18
CA PHE A 1123 21.61 10.60 13.06
C PHE A 1123 20.48 11.55 13.49
N ARG A 1124 20.47 12.78 12.97
CA ARG A 1124 19.31 13.68 13.10
C ARG A 1124 18.23 13.13 12.15
N GLU A 1125 16.99 13.03 12.63
CA GLU A 1125 15.86 12.44 11.88
C GLU A 1125 15.67 13.06 10.47
N ASP A 1126 16.22 14.25 10.23
CA ASP A 1126 16.19 15.00 8.97
C ASP A 1126 16.86 14.31 7.75
N TYR A 1127 17.72 13.28 7.92
CA TYR A 1127 18.59 12.78 6.82
C TYR A 1127 18.44 11.28 6.45
N LEU A 1128 17.58 10.50 7.11
CA LEU A 1128 17.44 9.06 6.84
C LEU A 1128 16.08 8.76 6.20
N THR A 1129 15.95 9.01 4.90
CA THR A 1129 14.76 8.64 4.12
C THR A 1129 15.04 7.37 3.29
N PHE A 1130 14.31 6.30 3.58
CA PHE A 1130 14.08 5.19 2.66
C PHE A 1130 12.58 5.15 2.34
N PRO A 1131 12.18 4.89 1.08
CA PRO A 1131 10.78 4.86 0.70
C PRO A 1131 10.05 3.70 1.39
N ALA A 1132 9.03 4.00 2.19
CA ALA A 1132 8.12 3.01 2.75
C ALA A 1132 7.08 2.57 1.69
N PRO A 1133 6.66 1.30 1.67
CA PRO A 1133 5.61 0.81 0.79
C PRO A 1133 4.22 1.35 1.20
N PRO A 1134 3.24 1.36 0.28
CA PRO A 1134 1.94 1.98 0.52
C PRO A 1134 1.04 1.07 1.36
N GLU A 1135 0.62 1.52 2.55
CA GLU A 1135 -0.42 0.83 3.33
C GLU A 1135 -1.49 1.78 3.89
N VAL A 1136 -2.71 1.54 3.38
CA VAL A 1136 -4.02 1.44 4.05
C VAL A 1136 -4.37 2.48 5.13
N GLN A 1137 -5.29 3.38 4.75
CA GLN A 1137 -6.03 4.22 5.68
C GLN A 1137 -6.97 3.36 6.55
N SER A 1138 -6.74 3.36 7.86
CA SER A 1138 -7.75 2.93 8.84
C SER A 1138 -8.11 4.12 9.74
N SER A 1139 -9.36 4.56 9.63
CA SER A 1139 -10.00 5.54 10.50
C SER A 1139 -10.51 4.81 11.74
N ASN A 1140 -9.70 4.71 12.79
CA ASN A 1140 -10.11 4.54 14.19
C ASN A 1140 -8.87 4.51 15.10
N ALA A 1141 -8.24 5.68 15.32
CA ALA A 1141 -7.19 5.82 16.33
C ALA A 1141 -7.83 6.21 17.67
N THR A 1142 -8.18 5.21 18.47
CA THR A 1142 -8.37 5.38 19.91
C THR A 1142 -7.06 5.85 20.55
N SER A 1143 -7.18 6.72 21.55
CA SER A 1143 -6.13 7.41 22.32
C SER A 1143 -5.11 6.49 23.01
N SER A 1144 -4.20 5.87 22.26
CA SER A 1144 -2.96 5.33 22.81
C SER A 1144 -1.78 6.16 22.31
N CYS A 1145 -1.00 6.71 23.25
CA CYS A 1145 0.25 7.42 23.01
C CYS A 1145 1.38 6.48 22.53
N THR A 1146 1.06 5.57 21.62
CA THR A 1146 2.01 4.68 20.96
C THR A 1146 2.32 5.30 19.60
N HIS A 1147 3.40 6.08 19.55
CA HIS A 1147 4.00 6.51 18.28
C HIS A 1147 4.45 5.25 17.51
N SER A 1148 3.56 4.61 16.75
CA SER A 1148 3.94 3.57 15.79
C SER A 1148 4.45 4.26 14.54
N VAL A 1149 5.68 4.78 14.61
CA VAL A 1149 6.39 5.22 13.41
C VAL A 1149 7.05 3.99 12.81
N SER A 1150 6.32 3.28 11.96
CA SER A 1150 6.75 2.03 11.30
C SER A 1150 7.97 2.17 10.39
N GLY A 1151 8.53 3.39 10.20
CA GLY A 1151 9.71 3.66 9.37
C GLY A 1151 11.02 4.02 10.11
N VAL A 1152 11.01 4.31 11.42
CA VAL A 1152 12.19 4.91 12.12
C VAL A 1152 12.98 3.88 12.95
N ALA A 1153 12.77 2.59 12.67
CA ALA A 1153 13.42 1.51 13.40
C ALA A 1153 14.97 1.60 13.34
N THR A 1154 15.55 2.07 12.25
CA THR A 1154 17.00 1.98 11.96
C THR A 1154 17.90 2.73 12.94
N VAL A 1155 17.61 3.99 13.30
CA VAL A 1155 18.46 4.76 14.24
C VAL A 1155 18.37 4.18 15.65
N SER A 1156 17.15 3.84 16.08
CA SER A 1156 16.93 3.20 17.38
C SER A 1156 17.66 1.85 17.47
N TRP A 1157 17.63 1.03 16.41
CA TRP A 1157 18.40 -0.21 16.33
C TRP A 1157 19.91 -0.02 16.31
N ILE A 1158 20.42 1.09 15.75
CA ILE A 1158 21.87 1.39 15.77
C ILE A 1158 22.32 1.85 17.16
N LEU A 1159 21.56 2.71 17.83
CA LEU A 1159 21.90 3.24 19.15
C LEU A 1159 21.68 2.21 20.27
N MET A 1160 20.70 1.31 20.11
CA MET A 1160 20.31 0.33 21.14
C MET A 1160 21.46 -0.58 21.61
N PRO A 1161 22.30 -1.18 20.72
CA PRO A 1161 23.47 -1.94 21.15
C PRO A 1161 24.40 -1.13 22.04
N PHE A 1162 24.72 0.12 21.66
CA PHE A 1162 25.63 0.96 22.46
C PHE A 1162 25.00 1.38 23.80
N TYR A 1163 23.69 1.64 23.81
CA TYR A 1163 22.93 2.05 24.99
C TYR A 1163 22.77 0.93 26.02
N TYR A 1164 22.60 -0.32 25.57
CA TYR A 1164 22.43 -1.48 26.46
C TYR A 1164 23.72 -2.28 26.68
N LEU A 1165 24.82 -1.96 25.96
CA LEU A 1165 26.08 -2.71 26.05
C LEU A 1165 26.62 -2.82 27.49
N PRO A 1166 26.69 -1.76 28.31
CA PRO A 1166 27.17 -1.90 29.68
C PRO A 1166 26.26 -2.79 30.55
N LEU A 1167 24.95 -2.76 30.33
CA LEU A 1167 24.02 -3.65 31.03
C LEU A 1167 24.21 -5.10 30.61
N ALA A 1168 24.38 -5.37 29.31
CA ALA A 1168 24.66 -6.71 28.80
C ALA A 1168 25.98 -7.27 29.34
N ILE A 1169 27.04 -6.44 29.41
CA ILE A 1169 28.32 -6.81 30.01
C ILE A 1169 28.13 -7.12 31.51
N LEU A 1170 27.38 -6.29 32.25
CA LEU A 1170 27.09 -6.54 33.66
C LEU A 1170 26.38 -7.89 33.87
N CYS A 1171 25.35 -8.18 33.07
CA CYS A 1171 24.64 -9.46 33.10
C CYS A 1171 25.56 -10.64 32.77
N MET A 1172 26.45 -10.49 31.78
CA MET A 1172 27.44 -11.52 31.42
C MET A 1172 28.42 -11.78 32.57
N VAL A 1173 28.94 -10.73 33.22
CA VAL A 1173 29.87 -10.86 34.35
C VAL A 1173 29.19 -11.50 35.56
N LEU A 1174 27.95 -11.11 35.87
CA LEU A 1174 27.15 -11.73 36.94
C LEU A 1174 26.83 -13.19 36.62
N GLY A 1175 26.43 -13.49 35.37
CA GLY A 1175 26.16 -14.84 34.89
C GLY A 1175 27.38 -15.74 34.95
N LEU A 1176 28.56 -15.24 34.55
CA LEU A 1176 29.83 -15.95 34.66
C LEU A 1176 30.20 -16.23 36.12
N LYS A 1177 30.03 -15.24 37.02
CA LYS A 1177 30.27 -15.45 38.45
C LYS A 1177 29.30 -16.45 39.07
N LEU A 1178 28.02 -16.39 38.71
CA LEU A 1178 27.01 -17.35 39.17
C LEU A 1178 27.32 -18.76 38.63
N PHE A 1179 27.70 -18.88 37.36
CA PHE A 1179 28.11 -20.15 36.76
C PHE A 1179 29.36 -20.73 37.44
N LEU A 1180 30.38 -19.92 37.69
CA LEU A 1180 31.58 -20.32 38.42
C LEU A 1180 31.26 -20.70 39.87
N TYR A 1181 30.37 -19.97 40.53
CA TYR A 1181 29.90 -20.28 41.89
C TYR A 1181 29.12 -21.60 41.93
N VAL A 1182 28.19 -21.82 41.00
CA VAL A 1182 27.42 -23.08 40.89
C VAL A 1182 28.34 -24.24 40.55
N ARG A 1183 29.31 -24.07 39.63
CA ARG A 1183 30.30 -25.08 39.26
C ARG A 1183 31.24 -25.42 40.43
N TYR A 1184 31.68 -24.41 41.17
CA TYR A 1184 32.47 -24.58 42.40
C TYR A 1184 31.66 -25.34 43.45
N ARG A 1185 30.40 -24.95 43.72
CA ARG A 1185 29.54 -25.64 44.68
C ARG A 1185 29.18 -27.07 44.23
N ARG A 1186 29.07 -27.33 42.92
CA ARG A 1186 28.92 -28.68 42.36
C ARG A 1186 30.18 -29.52 42.58
N LYS A 1187 31.37 -28.94 42.39
CA LYS A 1187 32.66 -29.61 42.70
C LYS A 1187 32.82 -29.92 44.18
N VAL A 1188 32.42 -29.00 45.07
CA VAL A 1188 32.47 -29.22 46.54
C VAL A 1188 31.43 -30.28 46.97
N ARG A 1189 30.21 -30.29 46.41
CA ARG A 1189 29.22 -31.35 46.67
C ARG A 1189 29.57 -32.72 46.07
N LEU A 1190 30.36 -32.76 44.99
CA LEU A 1190 30.82 -34.02 44.37
C LEU A 1190 32.10 -34.55 45.04
N GLY A 1191 32.91 -33.69 45.66
CA GLY A 1191 34.11 -34.07 46.42
C GLY A 1191 33.83 -34.71 47.78
N ASP A 1192 32.73 -34.35 48.45
CA ASP A 1192 32.37 -34.91 49.77
C ASP A 1192 31.71 -36.32 49.72
N SER A 1193 31.64 -36.98 48.56
CA SER A 1193 31.07 -38.34 48.45
C SER A 1193 32.01 -39.44 47.96
N GLN A 1194 33.25 -39.14 47.58
CA GLN A 1194 34.23 -40.15 47.17
C GLN A 1194 35.66 -39.71 47.47
N GLU A 1195 36.07 -39.80 48.74
CA GLU A 1195 37.47 -40.07 49.09
C GLU A 1195 37.55 -40.64 50.52
N GLY A 1196 37.08 -41.88 50.64
CA GLY A 1196 37.64 -42.82 51.62
C GLY A 1196 38.95 -43.38 51.07
N ASP A 1197 39.96 -43.39 51.94
CA ASP A 1197 41.20 -44.16 51.87
C ASP A 1197 41.93 -44.23 50.52
N ARG A 1198 42.97 -43.40 50.38
CA ARG A 1198 44.26 -43.85 49.81
C ARG A 1198 45.37 -42.89 50.22
N GLN A 1199 46.08 -43.29 51.28
CA GLN A 1199 47.46 -42.90 51.51
C GLN A 1199 48.29 -43.28 50.28
N ILE A 1200 48.94 -42.30 49.66
CA ILE A 1200 50.03 -42.55 48.71
C ILE A 1200 51.33 -42.25 49.44
N ILE A 1201 52.01 -43.34 49.78
CA ILE A 1201 53.41 -43.41 50.18
C ILE A 1201 54.26 -43.12 48.93
N ILE A 1202 55.18 -42.16 49.03
CA ILE A 1202 56.34 -42.08 48.13
C ILE A 1202 57.60 -42.07 49.00
N GLN A 1203 58.46 -43.03 48.68
CA GLN A 1203 59.72 -43.40 49.30
C GLN A 1203 60.86 -43.03 48.34
N GLY A 1204 62.01 -42.59 48.88
CA GLY A 1204 63.28 -42.36 48.16
C GLY A 1204 64.03 -41.16 48.76
N ASP A 1205 64.79 -41.39 49.84
CA ASP A 1205 66.27 -41.46 49.92
C ASP A 1205 66.84 -40.11 50.43
N GLY A 1206 67.17 -39.97 51.72
CA GLY A 1206 68.51 -40.22 52.27
C GLY A 1206 69.43 -39.03 51.95
N THR A 1207 69.71 -38.07 52.84
CA THR A 1207 70.56 -38.16 54.04
C THR A 1207 70.36 -36.95 54.98
N ASP A 1208 70.44 -37.20 56.30
CA ASP A 1208 70.85 -36.31 57.42
C ASP A 1208 70.30 -34.86 57.49
N SER A 1209 69.71 -34.33 58.56
CA SER A 1209 69.64 -34.72 59.97
C SER A 1209 68.62 -33.82 60.69
N GLY A 1210 67.92 -34.37 61.69
CA GLY A 1210 67.51 -33.62 62.89
C GLY A 1210 66.32 -32.64 62.85
N SER A 1211 65.14 -33.17 63.24
CA SER A 1211 64.24 -32.64 64.28
C SER A 1211 62.96 -31.84 63.94
N SER A 1212 61.87 -32.35 64.52
CA SER A 1212 60.55 -31.77 64.83
C SER A 1212 59.58 -31.43 63.68
N VAL A 1213 58.61 -32.33 63.48
CA VAL A 1213 57.36 -32.08 62.73
C VAL A 1213 56.36 -31.37 63.64
N VAL A 1214 56.01 -30.12 63.31
CA VAL A 1214 54.84 -29.39 63.82
C VAL A 1214 53.77 -29.41 62.73
N TYR A 1215 52.60 -30.01 62.99
CA TYR A 1215 51.44 -29.89 62.10
C TYR A 1215 50.86 -28.47 62.22
N THR A 1216 51.07 -27.62 61.22
CA THR A 1216 50.33 -26.37 61.07
C THR A 1216 49.02 -26.62 60.29
N LYS A 1217 47.92 -26.24 60.94
CA LYS A 1217 46.57 -26.17 60.40
C LYS A 1217 46.51 -25.09 59.31
N TRP A 1218 46.10 -25.45 58.11
CA TRP A 1218 45.84 -24.50 57.02
C TRP A 1218 44.39 -24.02 57.11
N ASP A 1219 44.18 -22.79 57.60
CA ASP A 1219 42.89 -22.11 57.44
C ASP A 1219 42.89 -21.44 56.05
N VAL A 1220 41.96 -21.87 55.19
CA VAL A 1220 41.74 -21.29 53.86
C VAL A 1220 40.74 -20.15 53.98
N GLU A 1221 41.21 -18.90 54.01
CA GLU A 1221 40.37 -17.72 53.81
C GLU A 1221 40.27 -17.37 52.31
N LEU A 1222 39.04 -17.38 51.78
CA LEU A 1222 38.71 -16.91 50.44
C LEU A 1222 38.88 -15.38 50.36
N SER A 1223 39.88 -14.91 49.62
CA SER A 1223 39.97 -13.50 49.24
C SER A 1223 38.98 -13.17 48.11
N THR A 1224 38.46 -11.95 48.14
CA THR A 1224 37.42 -11.40 47.24
C THR A 1224 37.80 -11.31 45.76
N ASP A 1225 39.02 -11.67 45.38
CA ASP A 1225 39.53 -11.53 44.01
C ASP A 1225 39.50 -12.83 43.18
N GLY A 1226 39.01 -13.95 43.75
CA GLY A 1226 38.67 -15.15 42.97
C GLY A 1226 39.84 -15.88 42.30
N PHE A 1227 41.09 -15.54 42.62
CA PHE A 1227 42.28 -16.31 42.23
C PHE A 1227 42.94 -16.93 43.47
N LEU A 1228 43.23 -18.23 43.36
CA LEU A 1228 43.97 -18.99 44.36
C LEU A 1228 45.46 -18.59 44.27
N HIS A 1229 45.94 -17.77 45.21
CA HIS A 1229 47.37 -17.46 45.32
C HIS A 1229 48.00 -18.28 46.44
N LEU A 1230 48.76 -19.32 46.07
CA LEU A 1230 49.78 -19.91 46.92
C LEU A 1230 51.01 -19.00 46.86
N HIS A 1231 51.33 -18.32 47.96
CA HIS A 1231 52.59 -17.60 48.10
C HIS A 1231 53.58 -18.46 48.88
N SER A 1232 54.61 -18.96 48.20
CA SER A 1232 55.91 -19.19 48.84
C SER A 1232 56.71 -17.89 48.73
N GLN A 1233 57.02 -17.25 49.85
CA GLN A 1233 58.11 -16.26 49.88
C GLN A 1233 59.43 -17.00 50.10
N PRO A 1234 60.50 -16.67 49.34
CA PRO A 1234 61.85 -16.92 49.80
C PRO A 1234 62.27 -15.79 50.74
N GLN A 1235 62.63 -16.14 51.98
CA GLN A 1235 63.53 -15.29 52.77
C GLN A 1235 64.94 -15.53 52.22
N LEU A 1236 65.60 -14.45 51.80
CA LEU A 1236 67.06 -14.40 51.71
C LEU A 1236 67.56 -14.05 53.10
N GLU A 1237 68.36 -14.93 53.69
CA GLU A 1237 69.34 -14.56 54.72
C GLU A 1237 70.54 -13.87 54.03
N ASP A 1238 71.06 -12.84 54.71
CA ASP A 1238 72.32 -12.13 54.43
C ASP A 1238 73.49 -13.12 54.21
N SER A 1239 74.39 -12.85 53.26
CA SER A 1239 75.52 -11.93 53.46
C SER A 1239 75.27 -10.46 53.13
#